data_AF-A0A2H0PBT4-F1
#
_entry.id   AF-A0A2H0PBT4-F1
#
_cell.length_a   1.000
_cell.length_b   1.000
_cell.length_c   1.000
_cell.angle_alpha   90.00
_cell.angle_beta   90.00
_cell.angle_gamma   90.00
#
_symmetry.space_group_name_H-M   'P 1'
#
loop_
_entity.id
_entity.type
_entity.pdbx_description
1 polymer ?
#
loop_
_entity_poly.entity_id
_entity_poly.type
_entity_poly.pdbx_seq_one_letter_code
_entity_poly.pdbx_strand_id
1 'polypeptide(L)'
;MPSNEELQSQLSELSREVHSLRGEVDRLKGVAPSVAAVPEPEAPALKSPEPKPAPAAPAETFEDLVRKTRGLGPLSKLSARSGPPAPARDYSSAFNEKFIGEKMLQYVGALILGLGVIFFLIWRAQHTSPHERALMAAGVGAVLVGLGLFTRTRPPYQNLSGALVGGGWSVLYITAYAVYHFAPVKVVDSPEVALLLLLAAAGGMISHALLTGSRAFRLYAFGLTYFLLLFCRADIASFDLFLLLLGASAAIAVESGEADVLIPSLIGFHANYIPVYFHTVGLAPGQHTAANFAQPFGWLMGGYLIIALMPFVPRARTRLWTDSQKCILDGALCLNAALFALVAGSLGRVYFGHSSLPRAGVLASLFLLPAIGHLKLLGRKAAAVSLGGVLPLALVAVAVFEMPDPMWKLTAWVGLSTGWVFIGLFLNQPVWRAAGLCMALLTFIFYTEVARRGEEARRAAAMALFVFSGLSYFFSRFHRLWLADPEEWEKPVTEYWLYIGTASLVLGLWGALDAAPFLCCLVALAIVGEHLAVALGRLHLWVQAAVLELGFGFYFFFVDYGAGGGAMSPRLLVTAVVIGAYLYLLFADPMDEALSSRWEPFSRAEQRRAISWMLLAVAAFAVYREFDGRLRLPIWAFTSLGLFWLGRTQKSVDFRAQAMLMAAGTGLEAGTSYLMAPAVLLSALTVPHAALFWSSIAALLGGLGLAKSAEAGTEGDDQAATMFAVLALVLGAAYFAKELDRVQMTLAWTGLAISFLAGGITLGWRELRLPGLGLLGLCVAKALLFDTANLPLPNRVASFVALGVVLIFASVLYNRAGASE
;
A
#
# COMPACT_ATOMS: atom_id res chain seq x y z
N MET A 1 28.03 11.27 -64.90
CA MET A 1 28.60 11.77 -63.62
C MET A 1 28.70 13.28 -63.77
N PRO A 2 28.15 14.08 -62.83
CA PRO A 2 28.24 15.53 -62.93
C PRO A 2 29.72 15.96 -62.88
N SER A 3 30.08 17.00 -63.64
CA SER A 3 31.45 17.49 -63.73
C SER A 3 31.88 18.10 -62.39
N ASN A 4 33.19 18.11 -62.11
CA ASN A 4 33.74 18.63 -60.86
C ASN A 4 33.40 20.12 -60.63
N GLU A 5 33.15 20.86 -61.71
CA GLU A 5 32.71 22.26 -61.68
C GLU A 5 31.27 22.43 -61.17
N GLU A 6 30.37 21.48 -61.51
CA GLU A 6 28.97 21.53 -61.10
C GLU A 6 28.80 21.17 -59.62
N LEU A 7 29.64 20.27 -59.11
CA LEU A 7 29.73 20.00 -57.67
C LEU A 7 30.29 21.19 -56.90
N GLN A 8 31.29 21.89 -57.44
CA GLN A 8 31.84 23.10 -56.80
C GLN A 8 30.84 24.26 -56.81
N SER A 9 30.04 24.41 -57.87
CA SER A 9 29.00 25.45 -57.90
C SER A 9 27.94 25.18 -56.83
N GLN A 10 27.43 23.95 -56.73
CA GLN A 10 26.46 23.54 -55.72
C GLN A 10 26.98 23.72 -54.30
N LEU A 11 28.25 23.38 -54.05
CA LEU A 11 28.85 23.54 -52.71
C LEU A 11 29.03 25.02 -52.34
N SER A 12 29.34 25.87 -53.32
CA SER A 12 29.43 27.32 -53.11
C SER A 12 28.08 27.97 -52.85
N GLU A 13 27.01 27.43 -53.45
CA GLU A 13 25.64 27.91 -53.30
C GLU A 13 25.08 27.50 -51.93
N LEU A 14 25.28 26.24 -51.53
CA LEU A 14 24.88 25.73 -50.21
C LEU A 14 25.61 26.47 -49.07
N SER A 15 26.90 26.75 -49.25
CA SER A 15 27.68 27.52 -48.27
C SER A 15 27.15 28.94 -48.11
N ARG A 16 26.68 29.56 -49.20
CA ARG A 16 26.07 30.90 -49.17
C ARG A 16 24.74 30.90 -48.44
N GLU A 17 23.92 29.88 -48.67
CA GLU A 17 22.61 29.72 -48.03
C GLU A 17 22.74 29.49 -46.52
N VAL A 18 23.70 28.67 -46.09
CA VAL A 18 23.99 28.46 -44.66
C VAL A 18 24.47 29.75 -43.97
N HIS A 19 25.29 30.56 -44.64
CA HIS A 19 25.73 31.85 -44.09
C HIS A 19 24.58 32.87 -44.01
N SER A 20 23.67 32.87 -44.99
CA SER A 20 22.45 33.68 -44.98
C SER A 20 21.55 33.32 -43.79
N LEU A 21 21.27 32.02 -43.60
CA LEU A 21 20.42 31.53 -42.52
C LEU A 21 21.01 31.81 -41.13
N ARG A 22 22.34 31.72 -40.98
CA ARG A 22 23.02 32.12 -39.73
C ARG A 22 22.83 33.59 -39.43
N GLY A 23 22.94 34.47 -40.43
CA GLY A 23 22.67 35.89 -40.27
C GLY A 23 21.23 36.20 -39.89
N GLU A 24 20.26 35.43 -40.38
CA GLU A 24 18.85 35.53 -40.01
C GLU A 24 18.59 35.09 -38.56
N VAL A 25 19.23 34.00 -38.12
CA VAL A 25 19.15 33.54 -36.73
C VAL A 25 19.75 34.56 -35.76
N ASP A 26 20.87 35.19 -36.11
CA ASP A 26 21.48 36.22 -35.28
C ASP A 26 20.65 37.51 -35.24
N ARG A 27 19.97 37.87 -36.34
CA ARG A 27 18.98 38.97 -36.35
C ARG A 27 17.77 38.65 -35.47
N LEU A 28 17.25 37.43 -35.48
CA LEU A 28 16.12 37.04 -34.65
C LEU A 28 16.47 36.99 -33.15
N LYS A 29 17.71 36.64 -32.80
CA LYS A 29 18.18 36.70 -31.41
C LYS A 29 18.41 38.14 -30.91
N GLY A 30 18.67 39.09 -31.82
CA GLY A 30 18.93 40.49 -31.50
C GLY A 30 17.68 41.38 -31.34
N VAL A 31 16.48 40.87 -31.63
CA VAL A 31 15.23 41.66 -31.59
C VAL A 31 14.34 41.17 -30.43
N ALA A 32 14.78 41.47 -29.21
CA ALA A 32 13.87 41.63 -28.07
C ALA A 32 13.74 43.15 -27.79
N PRO A 33 12.66 43.80 -28.24
CA PRO A 33 12.48 45.23 -27.98
C PRO A 33 12.12 45.48 -26.51
N SER A 34 13.00 46.25 -25.87
CA SER A 34 12.72 47.11 -24.72
C SER A 34 11.45 47.91 -24.95
N VAL A 35 10.38 47.61 -24.22
CA VAL A 35 9.18 48.47 -24.14
C VAL A 35 9.38 49.46 -23.01
N ALA A 36 9.47 50.73 -23.40
CA ALA A 36 9.50 51.90 -22.55
C ALA A 36 8.24 52.00 -21.67
N ALA A 37 8.43 52.23 -20.38
CA ALA A 37 7.37 52.57 -19.44
C ALA A 37 7.06 54.07 -19.49
N VAL A 38 5.78 54.40 -19.68
CA VAL A 38 5.18 55.72 -19.40
C VAL A 38 4.97 55.84 -17.88
N PRO A 39 5.19 57.00 -17.24
CA PRO A 39 5.23 57.12 -15.78
C PRO A 39 3.83 57.26 -15.15
N GLU A 40 3.58 56.51 -14.07
CA GLU A 40 2.41 56.59 -13.19
C GLU A 40 2.90 56.85 -11.74
N PRO A 41 2.19 57.66 -10.90
CA PRO A 41 2.80 58.52 -9.90
C PRO A 41 3.28 57.83 -8.61
N GLU A 42 4.27 58.47 -7.99
CA GLU A 42 4.95 58.07 -6.75
C GLU A 42 4.00 57.89 -5.55
N ALA A 43 4.09 56.71 -4.93
CA ALA A 43 3.79 56.51 -3.52
C ALA A 43 5.05 55.94 -2.82
N PRO A 44 5.46 56.46 -1.65
CA PRO A 44 6.83 56.33 -1.15
C PRO A 44 7.09 54.95 -0.54
N ALA A 45 8.05 54.21 -1.10
CA ALA A 45 8.56 52.97 -0.53
C ALA A 45 9.82 53.23 0.31
N LEU A 46 9.74 52.87 1.59
CA LEU A 46 10.83 52.80 2.55
C LEU A 46 12.01 51.97 2.02
N LYS A 47 13.20 52.58 1.98
CA LYS A 47 14.46 51.91 1.63
C LYS A 47 14.83 50.87 2.68
N SER A 48 14.90 49.61 2.29
CA SER A 48 15.65 48.56 2.98
C SER A 48 17.03 48.44 2.32
N PRO A 49 18.13 48.22 3.08
CA PRO A 49 19.50 48.41 2.59
C PRO A 49 19.96 47.27 1.67
N GLU A 50 20.71 47.64 0.62
CA GLU A 50 21.34 46.73 -0.35
C GLU A 50 22.33 45.74 0.30
N PRO A 51 22.33 44.46 -0.13
CA PRO A 51 23.39 43.53 0.21
C PRO A 51 24.64 43.81 -0.63
N LYS A 52 25.78 43.98 0.04
CA LYS A 52 27.11 44.10 -0.59
C LYS A 52 27.44 42.82 -1.41
N PRO A 53 28.02 42.94 -2.62
CA PRO A 53 28.42 41.78 -3.40
C PRO A 53 29.65 41.10 -2.79
N ALA A 54 29.58 39.78 -2.62
CA ALA A 54 30.74 38.94 -2.28
C ALA A 54 31.71 38.85 -3.48
N PRO A 55 33.03 38.79 -3.26
CA PRO A 55 34.01 38.75 -4.34
C PRO A 55 33.87 37.45 -5.15
N ALA A 56 33.80 37.60 -6.48
CA ALA A 56 33.77 36.49 -7.42
C ALA A 56 35.06 35.66 -7.31
N ALA A 57 34.92 34.36 -7.04
CA ALA A 57 36.02 33.41 -7.20
C ALA A 57 36.42 33.33 -8.69
N PRO A 58 37.72 33.18 -9.03
CA PRO A 58 38.14 33.11 -10.41
C PRO A 58 37.51 31.88 -11.09
N ALA A 59 36.92 32.08 -12.26
CA ALA A 59 36.40 30.98 -13.07
C ALA A 59 37.59 30.12 -13.56
N GLU A 60 37.69 28.87 -13.07
CA GLU A 60 38.64 27.90 -13.61
C GLU A 60 38.32 27.66 -15.10
N THR A 61 39.29 27.90 -15.96
CA THR A 61 39.16 27.75 -17.42
C THR A 61 38.99 26.26 -17.77
N PHE A 62 38.20 25.96 -18.81
CA PHE A 62 37.97 24.58 -19.27
C PHE A 62 39.27 23.80 -19.55
N GLU A 63 40.34 24.49 -19.95
CA GLU A 63 41.68 23.90 -20.11
C GLU A 63 42.30 23.41 -18.78
N ASP A 64 42.04 24.07 -17.64
CA ASP A 64 42.51 23.62 -16.33
C ASP A 64 41.77 22.33 -15.90
N LEU A 65 40.48 22.24 -16.19
CA LEU A 65 39.67 21.02 -15.97
C LEU A 65 40.14 19.84 -16.83
N VAL A 66 40.51 20.09 -18.10
CA VAL A 66 41.04 19.08 -19.02
C VAL A 66 42.46 18.65 -18.63
N ARG A 67 43.30 19.58 -18.14
CA ARG A 67 44.65 19.26 -17.65
C ARG A 67 44.61 18.43 -16.36
N LYS A 68 43.64 18.71 -15.47
CA LYS A 68 43.41 17.96 -14.23
C LYS A 68 42.86 16.56 -14.47
N THR A 69 42.08 16.36 -15.55
CA THR A 69 41.59 15.03 -15.96
C THR A 69 42.61 14.21 -16.75
N ARG A 70 43.50 14.84 -17.53
CA ARG A 70 44.59 14.14 -18.25
C ARG A 70 45.74 13.67 -17.35
N GLY A 71 45.88 14.21 -16.14
CA GLY A 71 46.87 13.77 -15.15
C GLY A 71 46.47 12.52 -14.35
N LEU A 72 45.24 12.01 -14.52
CA LEU A 72 44.81 10.75 -13.92
C LEU A 72 45.36 9.60 -14.77
N GLY A 73 46.43 8.97 -14.29
CA GLY A 73 46.93 7.71 -14.82
C GLY A 73 45.84 6.63 -14.93
N PRO A 74 46.10 5.49 -15.60
CA PRO A 74 45.07 4.56 -16.04
C PRO A 74 44.06 4.26 -14.93
N LEU A 75 42.78 4.37 -15.28
CA LEU A 75 41.59 4.16 -14.43
C LEU A 75 41.57 2.80 -13.70
N SER A 76 42.55 1.92 -13.95
CA SER A 76 42.79 0.68 -13.22
C SER A 76 43.13 0.90 -11.73
N LYS A 77 43.66 2.07 -11.33
CA LYS A 77 43.94 2.36 -9.90
C LYS A 77 42.77 2.99 -9.13
N LEU A 78 41.72 3.48 -9.80
CA LEU A 78 40.47 3.90 -9.15
C LEU A 78 39.57 2.70 -8.82
N SER A 79 39.72 1.57 -9.54
CA SER A 79 39.11 0.29 -9.18
C SER A 79 39.78 -0.41 -7.99
N ALA A 80 40.95 0.07 -7.53
CA ALA A 80 41.69 -0.51 -6.40
C ALA A 80 41.39 0.18 -5.04
N ARG A 81 40.52 1.19 -5.02
CA ARG A 81 40.04 1.86 -3.80
C ARG A 81 38.57 1.58 -3.45
N SER A 82 37.86 0.80 -4.28
CA SER A 82 36.83 -0.05 -3.72
C SER A 82 37.56 -1.09 -2.88
N GLY A 83 37.54 -0.91 -1.55
CA GLY A 83 37.64 -2.06 -0.66
C GLY A 83 36.70 -3.16 -1.16
N PRO A 84 36.97 -4.44 -0.84
CA PRO A 84 36.14 -5.55 -1.32
C PRO A 84 34.68 -5.13 -1.23
N PRO A 85 33.89 -5.26 -2.33
CA PRO A 85 32.49 -4.86 -2.30
C PRO A 85 31.93 -5.46 -1.02
N ALA A 86 31.40 -4.59 -0.14
CA ALA A 86 30.83 -5.04 1.11
C ALA A 86 29.95 -6.23 0.73
N PRO A 87 30.22 -7.43 1.26
CA PRO A 87 29.63 -8.66 0.75
C PRO A 87 28.16 -8.38 0.58
N ALA A 88 27.65 -8.53 -0.65
CA ALA A 88 26.24 -8.34 -0.94
C ALA A 88 25.51 -9.06 0.18
N ARG A 89 24.82 -8.30 1.06
CA ARG A 89 24.27 -8.87 2.27
C ARG A 89 23.29 -9.92 1.79
N ASP A 90 23.72 -11.17 1.90
CA ASP A 90 22.94 -12.31 1.56
C ASP A 90 21.82 -12.37 2.60
N TYR A 91 20.70 -11.73 2.30
CA TYR A 91 19.53 -11.70 3.17
C TYR A 91 18.94 -13.13 3.35
N SER A 92 19.38 -14.12 2.55
CA SER A 92 19.03 -15.53 2.76
C SER A 92 19.80 -16.19 3.92
N SER A 93 20.86 -15.55 4.41
CA SER A 93 21.70 -16.05 5.52
C SER A 93 21.27 -15.54 6.91
N ALA A 94 20.18 -14.76 7.00
CA ALA A 94 19.64 -14.30 8.28
C ALA A 94 19.20 -15.45 9.20
N PHE A 95 18.97 -16.64 8.63
CA PHE A 95 18.71 -17.89 9.35
C PHE A 95 19.93 -18.84 9.32
N ASN A 96 21.14 -18.29 9.45
CA ASN A 96 22.32 -19.11 9.73
C ASN A 96 22.16 -19.78 11.10
N GLU A 97 22.60 -21.03 11.22
CA GLU A 97 22.65 -21.81 12.46
C GLU A 97 23.23 -21.01 13.63
N LYS A 98 24.22 -20.17 13.33
CA LYS A 98 24.82 -19.20 14.25
C LYS A 98 23.85 -18.13 14.75
N PHE A 99 22.97 -17.57 13.92
CA PHE A 99 21.95 -16.60 14.35
C PHE A 99 20.88 -17.24 15.26
N ILE A 100 20.48 -18.48 14.94
CA ILE A 100 19.51 -19.25 15.73
C ILE A 100 20.08 -19.52 17.13
N GLY A 101 21.32 -19.99 17.22
CA GLY A 101 21.98 -20.27 18.50
C GLY A 101 22.42 -19.03 19.29
N GLU A 102 22.95 -17.99 18.62
CA GLU A 102 23.57 -16.84 19.32
C GLU A 102 22.60 -15.72 19.71
N LYS A 103 21.55 -15.46 18.91
CA LYS A 103 20.68 -14.29 19.09
C LYS A 103 19.23 -14.65 19.38
N MET A 104 18.64 -15.60 18.64
CA MET A 104 17.23 -15.93 18.84
C MET A 104 16.96 -16.50 20.23
N LEU A 105 17.85 -17.36 20.73
CA LEU A 105 17.69 -17.99 22.04
C LEU A 105 17.70 -16.98 23.20
N GLN A 106 18.52 -15.92 23.10
CA GLN A 106 18.55 -14.81 24.05
C GLN A 106 17.26 -13.97 24.03
N TYR A 107 16.78 -13.57 22.84
CA TYR A 107 15.57 -12.76 22.72
C TYR A 107 14.30 -13.52 23.13
N VAL A 108 14.20 -14.80 22.75
CA VAL A 108 13.09 -15.68 23.14
C VAL A 108 13.12 -15.94 24.65
N GLY A 109 14.30 -16.17 25.23
CA GLY A 109 14.46 -16.31 26.68
C GLY A 109 14.06 -15.05 27.46
N ALA A 110 14.45 -13.86 26.99
CA ALA A 110 14.07 -12.57 27.62
C ALA A 110 12.57 -12.28 27.53
N LEU A 111 11.93 -12.60 26.40
CA LEU A 111 10.48 -12.47 26.21
C LEU A 111 9.71 -13.38 27.18
N ILE A 112 10.12 -14.65 27.27
CA ILE A 112 9.53 -15.64 28.19
C ILE A 112 9.68 -15.20 29.65
N LEU A 113 10.84 -14.64 30.01
CA LEU A 113 11.07 -14.10 31.36
C LEU A 113 10.18 -12.89 31.67
N GLY A 114 10.01 -11.96 30.72
CA GLY A 114 9.13 -10.80 30.86
C GLY A 114 7.65 -11.19 31.07
N LEU A 115 7.18 -12.21 30.36
CA LEU A 115 5.86 -12.80 30.59
C LEU A 115 5.73 -13.39 31.99
N GLY A 116 6.77 -14.04 32.50
CA GLY A 116 6.84 -14.52 33.88
C GLY A 116 6.63 -13.41 34.92
N VAL A 117 7.22 -12.23 34.71
CA VAL A 117 7.06 -11.07 35.61
C VAL A 117 5.64 -10.51 35.58
N ILE A 118 4.99 -10.45 34.42
CA ILE A 118 3.60 -9.99 34.30
C ILE A 118 2.65 -10.94 35.04
N PHE A 119 2.79 -12.25 34.84
CA PHE A 119 1.98 -13.24 35.54
C PHE A 119 2.20 -13.22 37.07
N PHE A 120 3.42 -12.89 37.51
CA PHE A 120 3.73 -12.71 38.93
C PHE A 120 2.99 -11.51 39.55
N LEU A 121 2.92 -10.38 38.84
CA LEU A 121 2.19 -9.19 39.32
C LEU A 121 0.69 -9.44 39.44
N ILE A 122 0.11 -10.17 38.48
CA ILE A 122 -1.32 -10.58 38.51
C ILE A 122 -1.59 -11.47 39.73
N TRP A 123 -0.69 -12.40 40.02
CA TRP A 123 -0.81 -13.28 41.19
C TRP A 123 -0.75 -12.49 42.52
N ARG A 124 0.14 -11.49 42.64
CA ARG A 124 0.22 -10.63 43.84
C ARG A 124 -0.99 -9.72 44.01
N ALA A 125 -1.58 -9.23 42.92
CA ALA A 125 -2.73 -8.34 42.95
C ALA A 125 -3.97 -8.95 43.62
N GLN A 126 -4.09 -10.29 43.63
CA GLN A 126 -5.21 -11.00 44.27
C GLN A 126 -5.17 -10.95 45.82
N HIS A 127 -4.06 -10.50 46.43
CA HIS A 127 -3.81 -10.60 47.87
C HIS A 127 -3.58 -9.25 48.60
N THR A 128 -3.88 -8.10 47.98
CA THR A 128 -3.52 -6.75 48.51
C THR A 128 -4.67 -5.73 48.44
N SER A 129 -4.59 -4.63 49.22
CA SER A 129 -5.64 -3.60 49.38
C SER A 129 -5.69 -2.55 48.23
N PRO A 130 -6.78 -1.78 48.03
CA PRO A 130 -6.88 -0.78 46.95
C PRO A 130 -5.84 0.34 47.00
N HIS A 131 -5.50 0.84 48.19
CA HIS A 131 -4.48 1.88 48.37
C HIS A 131 -3.07 1.35 48.09
N GLU A 132 -2.77 0.12 48.50
CA GLU A 132 -1.52 -0.57 48.18
C GLU A 132 -1.38 -0.80 46.67
N ARG A 133 -2.47 -1.18 45.99
CA ARG A 133 -2.49 -1.36 44.52
C ARG A 133 -2.21 -0.04 43.79
N ALA A 134 -2.85 1.05 44.21
CA ALA A 134 -2.62 2.38 43.64
C ALA A 134 -1.17 2.83 43.84
N LEU A 135 -0.62 2.63 45.04
CA LEU A 135 0.77 2.99 45.37
C LEU A 135 1.78 2.11 44.62
N MET A 136 1.52 0.81 44.47
CA MET A 136 2.37 -0.09 43.69
C MET A 136 2.38 0.28 42.20
N ALA A 137 1.21 0.57 41.62
CA ALA A 137 1.11 1.01 40.23
C ALA A 137 1.87 2.33 40.00
N ALA A 138 1.66 3.31 40.89
CA ALA A 138 2.40 4.57 40.85
C ALA A 138 3.91 4.37 41.04
N GLY A 139 4.32 3.49 41.97
CA GLY A 139 5.71 3.15 42.23
C GLY A 139 6.39 2.49 41.03
N VAL A 140 5.73 1.54 40.36
CA VAL A 140 6.22 0.93 39.12
C VAL A 140 6.37 1.98 38.03
N GLY A 141 5.37 2.87 37.86
CA GLY A 141 5.46 3.98 36.91
C GLY A 141 6.66 4.89 37.19
N ALA A 142 6.86 5.31 38.43
CA ALA A 142 7.98 6.15 38.84
C ALA A 142 9.35 5.47 38.66
N VAL A 143 9.46 4.18 39.00
CA VAL A 143 10.68 3.38 38.81
C VAL A 143 11.00 3.21 37.31
N LEU A 144 9.99 3.00 36.46
CA LEU A 144 10.17 2.92 35.01
C LEU A 144 10.65 4.25 34.43
N VAL A 145 10.08 5.39 34.86
CA VAL A 145 10.57 6.72 34.46
C VAL A 145 12.02 6.91 34.95
N GLY A 146 12.32 6.57 36.20
CA GLY A 146 13.67 6.67 36.77
C GLY A 146 14.72 5.81 36.05
N LEU A 147 14.41 4.54 35.78
CA LEU A 147 15.25 3.62 35.00
C LEU A 147 15.41 4.12 33.56
N GLY A 148 14.35 4.67 32.96
CA GLY A 148 14.40 5.28 31.64
C GLY A 148 15.35 6.48 31.60
N LEU A 149 15.32 7.36 32.61
CA LEU A 149 16.25 8.48 32.73
C LEU A 149 17.70 8.01 32.99
N PHE A 150 17.88 6.97 33.80
CA PHE A 150 19.19 6.39 34.11
C PHE A 150 19.85 5.74 32.88
N THR A 151 19.09 4.92 32.14
CA THR A 151 19.56 4.24 30.92
C THR A 151 19.85 5.20 29.77
N ARG A 152 19.26 6.40 29.78
CA ARG A 152 19.57 7.47 28.81
C ARG A 152 21.06 7.86 28.79
N THR A 153 21.73 7.75 29.94
CA THR A 153 23.12 8.20 30.10
C THR A 153 24.16 7.10 29.83
N ARG A 154 23.76 5.84 29.59
CA ARG A 154 24.70 4.71 29.43
C ARG A 154 24.53 3.94 28.10
N PRO A 155 25.50 4.01 27.17
CA PRO A 155 25.57 3.10 26.03
C PRO A 155 25.77 1.65 26.50
N PRO A 156 25.16 0.62 25.87
CA PRO A 156 24.32 0.65 24.66
C PRO A 156 22.80 0.78 24.94
N TYR A 157 22.38 1.03 26.17
CA TYR A 157 20.96 0.96 26.59
C TYR A 157 20.12 2.21 26.26
N GLN A 158 20.67 3.18 25.54
CA GLN A 158 20.02 4.46 25.24
C GLN A 158 18.71 4.29 24.46
N ASN A 159 18.64 3.30 23.57
CA ASN A 159 17.45 3.02 22.76
C ASN A 159 16.25 2.53 23.60
N LEU A 160 16.50 2.02 24.82
CA LEU A 160 15.46 1.55 25.73
C LEU A 160 14.85 2.69 26.57
N SER A 161 15.55 3.81 26.70
CA SER A 161 15.14 4.96 27.54
C SER A 161 13.77 5.51 27.14
N GLY A 162 13.52 5.70 25.84
CA GLY A 162 12.25 6.25 25.35
C GLY A 162 11.04 5.37 25.69
N ALA A 163 11.20 4.05 25.59
CA ALA A 163 10.15 3.09 25.93
C ALA A 163 9.86 3.05 27.44
N LEU A 164 10.91 3.10 28.27
CA LEU A 164 10.79 3.10 29.73
C LEU A 164 10.17 4.39 30.27
N VAL A 165 10.61 5.56 29.77
CA VAL A 165 10.05 6.86 30.16
C VAL A 165 8.61 6.99 29.68
N GLY A 166 8.32 6.63 28.43
CA GLY A 166 6.97 6.66 27.88
C GLY A 166 6.01 5.74 28.63
N GLY A 167 6.40 4.48 28.83
CA GLY A 167 5.61 3.51 29.58
C GLY A 167 5.40 3.92 31.05
N GLY A 168 6.42 4.46 31.70
CA GLY A 168 6.33 4.95 33.08
C GLY A 168 5.32 6.10 33.24
N TRP A 169 5.36 7.11 32.37
CA TRP A 169 4.38 8.21 32.39
C TRP A 169 2.95 7.74 32.10
N SER A 170 2.78 6.72 31.28
CA SER A 170 1.46 6.14 31.01
C SER A 170 0.90 5.37 32.18
N VAL A 171 1.73 4.60 32.87
CA VAL A 171 1.32 3.93 34.11
C VAL A 171 0.89 4.98 35.14
N LEU A 172 1.65 6.09 35.30
CA LEU A 172 1.28 7.18 36.20
C LEU A 172 -0.04 7.87 35.78
N TYR A 173 -0.21 8.17 34.49
CA TYR A 173 -1.40 8.83 33.97
C TYR A 173 -2.67 7.95 34.07
N ILE A 174 -2.56 6.66 33.73
CA ILE A 174 -3.64 5.66 33.91
C ILE A 174 -3.96 5.48 35.39
N THR A 175 -2.95 5.48 36.27
CA THR A 175 -3.18 5.36 37.72
C THR A 175 -3.93 6.58 38.25
N ALA A 176 -3.58 7.80 37.83
CA ALA A 176 -4.30 9.02 38.21
C ALA A 176 -5.78 8.98 37.78
N TYR A 177 -6.07 8.44 36.60
CA TYR A 177 -7.44 8.21 36.14
C TYR A 177 -8.16 7.11 36.95
N ALA A 178 -7.47 6.01 37.23
CA ALA A 178 -8.07 4.81 37.81
C ALA A 178 -8.48 4.97 39.27
N VAL A 179 -7.78 5.82 40.01
CA VAL A 179 -7.99 6.08 41.44
C VAL A 179 -9.37 6.69 41.76
N TYR A 180 -10.07 7.23 40.78
CA TYR A 180 -11.46 7.69 40.92
C TYR A 180 -12.49 6.80 40.20
N HIS A 181 -12.14 6.29 39.00
CA HIS A 181 -13.10 5.62 38.12
C HIS A 181 -13.21 4.10 38.31
N PHE A 182 -12.19 3.42 38.85
CA PHE A 182 -12.17 1.95 38.95
C PHE A 182 -12.27 1.46 40.39
N ALA A 183 -13.39 0.80 40.71
CA ALA A 183 -13.67 0.27 42.06
C ALA A 183 -12.52 -0.54 42.70
N PRO A 184 -11.75 -1.40 41.99
CA PRO A 184 -10.67 -2.18 42.60
C PRO A 184 -9.45 -1.37 43.07
N VAL A 185 -9.31 -0.11 42.61
CA VAL A 185 -8.18 0.80 42.89
C VAL A 185 -8.70 2.19 43.31
N LYS A 186 -9.99 2.32 43.65
CA LYS A 186 -10.60 3.60 43.99
C LYS A 186 -10.09 4.07 45.35
N VAL A 187 -9.47 5.25 45.39
CA VAL A 187 -8.95 5.89 46.62
C VAL A 187 -9.47 7.33 46.75
N VAL A 188 -9.87 7.98 45.66
CA VAL A 188 -10.38 9.35 45.66
C VAL A 188 -11.90 9.33 45.42
N ASP A 189 -12.64 10.05 46.25
CA ASP A 189 -14.10 10.16 46.15
C ASP A 189 -14.59 11.50 45.59
N SER A 190 -13.74 12.53 45.55
CA SER A 190 -14.10 13.85 45.01
C SER A 190 -13.70 14.02 43.54
N PRO A 191 -14.64 14.41 42.65
CA PRO A 191 -14.36 14.58 41.22
C PRO A 191 -13.37 15.70 40.94
N GLU A 192 -13.36 16.75 41.77
CA GLU A 192 -12.43 17.88 41.65
C GLU A 192 -10.97 17.46 41.90
N VAL A 193 -10.73 16.64 42.93
CA VAL A 193 -9.38 16.13 43.23
C VAL A 193 -8.92 15.15 42.15
N ALA A 194 -9.83 14.31 41.64
CA ALA A 194 -9.54 13.41 40.53
C ALA A 194 -9.14 14.19 39.26
N LEU A 195 -9.85 15.27 38.93
CA LEU A 195 -9.52 16.14 37.81
C LEU A 195 -8.16 16.83 38.00
N LEU A 196 -7.88 17.35 39.20
CA LEU A 196 -6.59 17.97 39.51
C LEU A 196 -5.42 16.99 39.39
N LEU A 197 -5.59 15.75 39.87
CA LEU A 197 -4.57 14.69 39.73
C LEU A 197 -4.33 14.32 38.27
N LEU A 198 -5.40 14.23 37.48
CA LEU A 198 -5.30 13.92 36.05
C LEU A 198 -4.61 15.05 35.27
N LEU A 199 -4.95 16.32 35.57
CA LEU A 199 -4.31 17.50 34.98
C LEU A 199 -2.83 17.60 35.39
N ALA A 200 -2.50 17.29 36.65
CA ALA A 200 -1.12 17.28 37.12
C ALA A 200 -0.29 16.20 36.40
N ALA A 201 -0.83 15.00 36.24
CA ALA A 201 -0.16 13.91 35.52
C ALA A 201 0.00 14.21 34.01
N ALA A 202 -1.04 14.74 33.36
CA ALA A 202 -0.97 15.17 31.96
C ALA A 202 0.02 16.32 31.77
N GLY A 203 -0.04 17.35 32.63
CA GLY A 203 0.88 18.49 32.62
C GLY A 203 2.32 18.05 32.80
N GLY A 204 2.61 17.19 33.79
CA GLY A 204 3.95 16.64 34.01
C GLY A 204 4.48 15.85 32.80
N MET A 205 3.63 15.02 32.20
CA MET A 205 3.97 14.25 30.99
C MET A 205 4.24 15.17 29.79
N ILE A 206 3.37 16.15 29.53
CA ILE A 206 3.50 17.11 28.41
C ILE A 206 4.74 18.00 28.60
N SER A 207 4.94 18.56 29.79
CA SER A 207 6.14 19.34 30.10
C SER A 207 7.41 18.53 29.87
N HIS A 208 7.46 17.28 30.34
CA HIS A 208 8.60 16.42 30.12
C HIS A 208 8.80 16.08 28.63
N ALA A 209 7.72 15.92 27.87
CA ALA A 209 7.79 15.68 26.42
C ALA A 209 8.31 16.90 25.63
N LEU A 210 7.92 18.11 26.03
CA LEU A 210 8.45 19.34 25.45
C LEU A 210 9.94 19.52 25.78
N LEU A 211 10.35 19.25 27.01
CA LEU A 211 11.75 19.36 27.44
C LEU A 211 12.69 18.33 26.79
N THR A 212 12.19 17.13 26.49
CA THR A 212 13.03 16.05 25.94
C THR A 212 13.30 16.16 24.44
N GLY A 213 12.59 17.03 23.71
CA GLY A 213 12.85 17.28 22.28
C GLY A 213 12.46 16.14 21.34
N SER A 214 11.98 14.99 21.84
CA SER A 214 11.56 13.85 21.00
C SER A 214 10.15 14.02 20.41
N ARG A 215 10.07 14.11 19.07
CA ARG A 215 8.81 14.18 18.30
C ARG A 215 7.86 13.03 18.64
N ALA A 216 8.37 11.80 18.71
CA ALA A 216 7.57 10.61 18.98
C ALA A 216 6.96 10.64 20.39
N PHE A 217 7.73 11.10 21.39
CA PHE A 217 7.25 11.18 22.76
C PHE A 217 6.23 12.31 22.97
N ARG A 218 6.36 13.43 22.25
CA ARG A 218 5.33 14.49 22.24
C ARG A 218 4.01 14.01 21.64
N LEU A 219 4.05 13.39 20.46
CA LEU A 219 2.85 12.81 19.83
C LEU A 219 2.17 11.81 20.76
N TYR A 220 2.96 10.97 21.44
CA TYR A 220 2.48 10.03 22.43
C TYR A 220 1.80 10.70 23.63
N ALA A 221 2.43 11.72 24.23
CA ALA A 221 1.90 12.41 25.39
C ALA A 221 0.55 13.09 25.10
N PHE A 222 0.45 13.80 23.98
CA PHE A 222 -0.81 14.44 23.57
C PHE A 222 -1.86 13.39 23.18
N GLY A 223 -1.49 12.38 22.38
CA GLY A 223 -2.42 11.32 21.99
C GLY A 223 -2.99 10.54 23.18
N LEU A 224 -2.15 10.19 24.15
CA LEU A 224 -2.57 9.47 25.36
C LEU A 224 -3.51 10.31 26.25
N THR A 225 -3.28 11.62 26.32
CA THR A 225 -4.12 12.56 27.07
C THR A 225 -5.56 12.56 26.54
N TYR A 226 -5.75 12.59 25.21
CA TYR A 226 -7.08 12.50 24.60
C TYR A 226 -7.66 11.08 24.61
N PHE A 227 -6.83 10.04 24.54
CA PHE A 227 -7.28 8.64 24.46
C PHE A 227 -7.98 8.17 25.74
N LEU A 228 -7.43 8.44 26.93
CA LEU A 228 -8.08 8.02 28.17
C LEU A 228 -9.42 8.73 28.41
N LEU A 229 -9.56 9.95 27.88
CA LEU A 229 -10.80 10.71 27.99
C LEU A 229 -11.96 10.10 27.16
N LEU A 230 -11.67 9.25 26.16
CA LEU A 230 -12.71 8.51 25.43
C LEU A 230 -13.49 7.53 26.32
N PHE A 231 -12.86 7.04 27.39
CA PHE A 231 -13.49 6.12 28.34
C PHE A 231 -14.25 6.87 29.45
N CYS A 232 -14.07 8.18 29.54
CA CYS A 232 -14.87 9.02 30.42
C CYS A 232 -16.24 9.21 29.75
N ARG A 233 -17.29 8.56 30.26
CA ARG A 233 -18.68 8.87 29.87
C ARG A 233 -18.99 10.29 30.33
N ALA A 234 -18.66 11.25 29.47
CA ALA A 234 -18.93 12.66 29.64
C ALA A 234 -20.44 12.93 29.57
N ASP A 235 -21.02 13.43 30.66
CA ASP A 235 -22.28 14.18 30.58
C ASP A 235 -22.06 15.42 29.69
N ILE A 236 -23.10 15.81 28.96
CA ILE A 236 -23.13 16.85 27.91
C ILE A 236 -22.55 18.20 28.40
N ALA A 237 -22.45 18.43 29.71
CA ALA A 237 -21.84 19.62 30.32
C ALA A 237 -20.29 19.68 30.28
N SER A 238 -19.60 18.63 29.81
CA SER A 238 -18.13 18.52 29.89
C SER A 238 -17.39 18.73 28.56
N PHE A 239 -18.09 18.95 27.44
CA PHE A 239 -17.43 19.09 26.14
C PHE A 239 -16.63 20.39 25.98
N ASP A 240 -16.97 21.43 26.75
CA ASP A 240 -16.22 22.69 26.80
C ASP A 240 -14.75 22.48 27.21
N LEU A 241 -14.46 21.46 28.02
CA LEU A 241 -13.09 21.09 28.40
C LEU A 241 -12.28 20.59 27.19
N PHE A 242 -12.89 19.84 26.27
CA PHE A 242 -12.20 19.36 25.06
C PHE A 242 -11.91 20.49 24.09
N LEU A 243 -12.81 21.46 23.98
CA LEU A 243 -12.59 22.68 23.20
C LEU A 243 -11.44 23.50 23.80
N LEU A 244 -11.39 23.63 25.13
CA LEU A 244 -10.29 24.28 25.84
C LEU A 244 -8.96 23.54 25.63
N LEU A 245 -8.94 22.21 25.73
CA LEU A 245 -7.75 21.39 25.49
C LEU A 245 -7.26 21.52 24.05
N LEU A 246 -8.16 21.57 23.07
CA LEU A 246 -7.80 21.79 21.66
C LEU A 246 -7.21 23.19 21.46
N GLY A 247 -7.80 24.21 22.08
CA GLY A 247 -7.27 25.58 22.10
C GLY A 247 -5.89 25.69 22.77
N ALA A 248 -5.69 24.99 23.89
CA ALA A 248 -4.40 24.92 24.58
C ALA A 248 -3.34 24.21 23.72
N SER A 249 -3.70 23.10 23.07
CA SER A 249 -2.81 22.38 22.17
C SER A 249 -2.44 23.20 20.94
N ALA A 250 -3.40 23.96 20.40
CA ALA A 250 -3.18 24.95 19.34
C ALA A 250 -2.22 26.06 19.77
N ALA A 251 -2.39 26.61 20.98
CA ALA A 251 -1.48 27.63 21.53
C ALA A 251 -0.07 27.06 21.75
N ILE A 252 0.05 25.85 22.29
CA ILE A 252 1.34 25.18 22.47
C ILE A 252 2.03 24.91 21.12
N ALA A 253 1.28 24.51 20.08
CA ALA A 253 1.82 24.34 18.73
C ALA A 253 2.39 25.66 18.20
N VAL A 254 1.66 26.77 18.34
CA VAL A 254 2.13 28.10 17.93
C VAL A 254 3.36 28.54 18.72
N GLU A 255 3.36 28.33 20.04
CA GLU A 255 4.48 28.76 20.89
C GLU A 255 5.74 27.92 20.66
N SER A 256 5.60 26.60 20.54
CA SER A 256 6.71 25.69 20.24
C SER A 256 7.19 25.76 18.79
N GLY A 257 6.38 26.27 17.87
CA GLY A 257 6.66 26.25 16.43
C GLY A 257 6.51 24.88 15.78
N GLU A 258 5.86 23.92 16.47
CA GLU A 258 5.71 22.55 15.99
C GLU A 258 4.23 22.23 15.69
N ALA A 259 3.90 22.01 14.43
CA ALA A 259 2.53 21.72 13.99
C ALA A 259 2.10 20.26 14.28
N ASP A 260 3.05 19.37 14.59
CA ASP A 260 2.82 17.94 14.82
C ASP A 260 1.80 17.65 15.92
N VAL A 261 1.74 18.52 16.94
CA VAL A 261 0.84 18.40 18.09
C VAL A 261 -0.64 18.53 17.68
N LEU A 262 -0.92 19.21 16.57
CA LEU A 262 -2.28 19.47 16.10
C LEU A 262 -2.98 18.18 15.64
N ILE A 263 -2.25 17.25 15.03
CA ILE A 263 -2.82 16.00 14.48
C ILE A 263 -3.47 15.13 15.57
N PRO A 264 -2.74 14.67 16.62
CA PRO A 264 -3.35 13.84 17.66
C PRO A 264 -4.43 14.60 18.43
N SER A 265 -4.30 15.92 18.57
CA SER A 265 -5.30 16.76 19.25
C SER A 265 -6.61 16.85 18.46
N LEU A 266 -6.55 16.97 17.13
CA LEU A 266 -7.70 16.97 16.24
C LEU A 266 -8.41 15.61 16.22
N ILE A 267 -7.64 14.52 16.10
CA ILE A 267 -8.18 13.15 16.16
C ILE A 267 -8.86 12.93 17.51
N GLY A 268 -8.19 13.30 18.60
CA GLY A 268 -8.71 13.21 19.95
C GLY A 268 -10.01 14.00 20.15
N PHE A 269 -10.06 15.26 19.70
CA PHE A 269 -11.25 16.10 19.78
C PHE A 269 -12.45 15.47 19.05
N HIS A 270 -12.26 15.04 17.79
CA HIS A 270 -13.35 14.47 17.00
C HIS A 270 -13.79 13.11 17.52
N ALA A 271 -12.86 12.26 17.98
CA ALA A 271 -13.18 10.98 18.58
C ALA A 271 -14.04 11.15 19.85
N ASN A 272 -13.74 12.16 20.67
CA ASN A 272 -14.54 12.50 21.86
C ASN A 272 -15.88 13.18 21.51
N TYR A 273 -16.04 13.72 20.29
CA TYR A 273 -17.32 14.27 19.83
C TYR A 273 -18.30 13.17 19.36
N ILE A 274 -17.83 11.97 19.04
CA ILE A 274 -18.67 10.86 18.54
C ILE A 274 -19.84 10.51 19.49
N PRO A 275 -19.66 10.40 20.82
CA PRO A 275 -20.77 10.15 21.73
C PRO A 275 -21.82 11.27 21.72
N VAL A 276 -21.38 12.53 21.66
CA VAL A 276 -22.27 13.71 21.56
C VAL A 276 -23.06 13.67 20.24
N TYR A 277 -22.40 13.31 19.14
CA TYR A 277 -23.05 13.09 17.86
C TYR A 277 -24.15 12.02 17.92
N PHE A 278 -23.85 10.84 18.46
CA PHE A 278 -24.85 9.77 18.54
C PHE A 278 -25.99 10.10 19.49
N HIS A 279 -25.72 10.81 20.58
CA HIS A 279 -26.78 11.29 21.47
C HIS A 279 -27.72 12.25 20.76
N THR A 280 -27.17 13.23 20.03
CA THR A 280 -27.95 14.28 19.34
C THR A 280 -28.75 13.76 18.16
N VAL A 281 -28.21 12.81 17.39
CA VAL A 281 -28.93 12.13 16.30
C VAL A 281 -29.97 11.15 16.83
N GLY A 282 -29.71 10.52 17.98
CA GLY A 282 -30.60 9.53 18.60
C GLY A 282 -31.79 10.11 19.36
N LEU A 283 -31.96 11.43 19.40
CA LEU A 283 -33.14 12.07 19.99
C LEU A 283 -34.42 11.70 19.21
N ALA A 284 -35.57 11.67 19.89
CA ALA A 284 -36.84 11.37 19.24
C ALA A 284 -37.19 12.46 18.19
N PRO A 285 -37.91 12.13 17.09
CA PRO A 285 -38.19 13.10 16.03
C PRO A 285 -38.81 14.43 16.49
N GLY A 286 -39.66 14.41 17.53
CA GLY A 286 -40.26 15.61 18.13
C GLY A 286 -39.33 16.45 19.00
N GLN A 287 -38.12 15.97 19.29
CA GLN A 287 -37.09 16.64 20.08
C GLN A 287 -35.98 17.26 19.21
N HIS A 288 -36.05 17.13 17.88
CA HIS A 288 -35.14 17.82 16.95
C HIS A 288 -35.50 19.32 16.85
N THR A 289 -35.24 20.05 17.92
CA THR A 289 -35.44 21.51 18.00
C THR A 289 -34.15 22.26 17.65
N ALA A 290 -34.27 23.53 17.24
CA ALA A 290 -33.11 24.39 16.99
C ALA A 290 -32.19 24.54 18.21
N ALA A 291 -32.75 24.51 19.43
CA ALA A 291 -31.98 24.56 20.67
C ALA A 291 -31.10 23.32 20.87
N ASN A 292 -31.64 22.13 20.59
CA ASN A 292 -30.90 20.86 20.69
C ASN A 292 -29.87 20.66 19.57
N PHE A 293 -30.00 21.43 18.47
CA PHE A 293 -29.00 21.48 17.40
C PHE A 293 -27.87 22.48 17.69
N ALA A 294 -28.21 23.66 18.21
CA ALA A 294 -27.30 24.80 18.31
C ALA A 294 -26.06 24.54 19.17
N GLN A 295 -26.23 23.91 20.33
CA GLN A 295 -25.12 23.69 21.27
C GLN A 295 -24.10 22.65 20.75
N PRO A 296 -24.49 21.42 20.34
CA PRO A 296 -23.57 20.46 19.75
C PRO A 296 -22.89 20.99 18.48
N PHE A 297 -23.68 21.60 17.59
CA PHE A 297 -23.15 22.21 16.38
C PHE A 297 -22.16 23.35 16.70
N GLY A 298 -22.44 24.14 17.74
CA GLY A 298 -21.56 25.19 18.24
C GLY A 298 -20.20 24.67 18.71
N TRP A 299 -20.17 23.53 19.41
CA TRP A 299 -18.90 22.90 19.80
C TRP A 299 -18.09 22.39 18.61
N LEU A 300 -18.76 21.71 17.67
CA LEU A 300 -18.14 21.22 16.44
C LEU A 300 -17.58 22.39 15.60
N MET A 301 -18.36 23.47 15.50
CA MET A 301 -17.94 24.71 14.83
C MET A 301 -16.78 25.39 15.56
N GLY A 302 -16.81 25.44 16.89
CA GLY A 302 -15.71 25.97 17.70
C GLY A 302 -14.40 25.24 17.42
N GLY A 303 -14.41 23.90 17.39
CA GLY A 303 -13.23 23.09 17.07
C GLY A 303 -12.73 23.33 15.64
N TYR A 304 -13.65 23.49 14.68
CA TYR A 304 -13.31 23.88 13.32
C TYR A 304 -12.61 25.24 13.27
N LEU A 305 -13.21 26.26 13.90
CA LEU A 305 -12.73 27.64 13.87
C LEU A 305 -11.38 27.82 14.56
N ILE A 306 -11.10 27.13 15.67
CA ILE A 306 -9.81 27.23 16.40
C ILE A 306 -8.62 26.97 15.46
N ILE A 307 -8.74 25.98 14.58
CA ILE A 307 -7.67 25.63 13.63
C ILE A 307 -7.83 26.41 12.32
N ALA A 308 -9.05 26.56 11.80
CA ALA A 308 -9.30 27.24 10.53
C ALA A 308 -8.93 28.74 10.57
N LEU A 309 -8.93 29.37 11.76
CA LEU A 309 -8.52 30.76 11.94
C LEU A 309 -7.00 30.94 12.12
N MET A 310 -6.22 29.87 12.33
CA MET A 310 -4.77 29.95 12.49
C MET A 310 -4.03 30.70 11.38
N PRO A 311 -4.36 30.54 10.08
CA PRO A 311 -3.69 31.28 9.00
C PRO A 311 -3.81 32.80 9.13
N PHE A 312 -4.84 33.29 9.82
CA PHE A 312 -5.11 34.71 10.03
C PHE A 312 -4.40 35.28 11.27
N VAL A 313 -3.82 34.42 12.13
CA VAL A 313 -3.06 34.84 13.30
C VAL A 313 -1.60 35.13 12.90
N PRO A 314 -1.10 36.37 13.01
CA PRO A 314 0.24 36.73 12.53
C PRO A 314 1.37 35.93 13.19
N ARG A 315 1.23 35.62 14.49
CA ARG A 315 2.19 34.78 15.23
C ARG A 315 2.20 33.33 14.74
N ALA A 316 1.04 32.76 14.45
CA ALA A 316 0.95 31.41 13.88
C ALA A 316 1.56 31.36 12.47
N ARG A 317 1.31 32.39 11.64
CA ARG A 317 1.89 32.48 10.30
C ARG A 317 3.42 32.52 10.32
N THR A 318 4.00 33.27 11.24
CA THR A 318 5.47 33.41 11.32
C THR A 318 6.16 32.15 11.87
N ARG A 319 5.51 31.40 12.77
CA ARG A 319 6.12 30.22 13.40
C ARG A 319 5.77 28.88 12.74
N LEU A 320 4.56 28.72 12.19
CA LEU A 320 4.07 27.43 11.67
C LEU A 320 4.13 27.31 10.14
N TRP A 321 4.03 28.41 9.39
CA TRP A 321 4.11 28.39 7.91
C TRP A 321 5.56 28.44 7.40
N THR A 322 6.39 27.55 7.92
CA THR A 322 7.75 27.31 7.43
C THR A 322 7.76 26.10 6.49
N ASP A 323 8.74 26.02 5.57
CA ASP A 323 8.82 24.92 4.59
C ASP A 323 8.86 23.53 5.26
N SER A 324 9.38 23.45 6.49
CA SER A 324 9.45 22.20 7.26
C SER A 324 8.12 21.73 7.85
N GLN A 325 7.19 22.65 8.15
CA GLN A 325 5.94 22.36 8.87
C GLN A 325 4.69 22.48 7.98
N LYS A 326 4.82 23.13 6.81
CA LYS A 326 3.71 23.41 5.89
C LYS A 326 2.87 22.17 5.54
N CYS A 327 3.51 21.05 5.24
CA CYS A 327 2.80 19.81 4.88
C CYS A 327 1.94 19.27 6.03
N ILE A 328 2.46 19.29 7.25
CA ILE A 328 1.77 18.81 8.46
C ILE A 328 0.56 19.71 8.77
N LEU A 329 0.76 21.03 8.62
CA LEU A 329 -0.26 22.03 8.87
C LEU A 329 -1.38 22.01 7.84
N ASP A 330 -1.04 21.91 6.55
CA ASP A 330 -2.01 21.74 5.47
C ASP A 330 -2.81 20.44 5.68
N GLY A 331 -2.14 19.36 6.07
CA GLY A 331 -2.79 18.10 6.43
C GLY A 331 -3.78 18.23 7.60
N ALA A 332 -3.39 18.93 8.68
CA ALA A 332 -4.26 19.18 9.83
C ALA A 332 -5.49 20.03 9.48
N LEU A 333 -5.31 21.08 8.67
CA LEU A 333 -6.41 21.92 8.17
C LEU A 333 -7.40 21.12 7.32
N CYS A 334 -6.88 20.28 6.41
CA CYS A 334 -7.70 19.44 5.55
C CYS A 334 -8.49 18.40 6.35
N LEU A 335 -7.82 17.74 7.31
CA LEU A 335 -8.45 16.77 8.19
C LEU A 335 -9.61 17.42 8.97
N ASN A 336 -9.36 18.59 9.55
CA ASN A 336 -10.37 19.32 10.32
C ASN A 336 -11.58 19.73 9.46
N ALA A 337 -11.34 20.23 8.24
CA ALA A 337 -12.41 20.61 7.32
C ALA A 337 -13.24 19.39 6.85
N ALA A 338 -12.57 18.27 6.54
CA ALA A 338 -13.24 17.05 6.11
C ALA A 338 -14.14 16.46 7.23
N LEU A 339 -13.61 16.36 8.45
CA LEU A 339 -14.36 15.85 9.60
C LEU A 339 -15.52 16.77 9.97
N PHE A 340 -15.31 18.09 9.96
CA PHE A 340 -16.38 19.06 10.17
C PHE A 340 -17.50 18.89 9.14
N ALA A 341 -17.18 18.87 7.84
CA ALA A 341 -18.16 18.75 6.76
C ALA A 341 -18.97 17.45 6.86
N LEU A 342 -18.31 16.32 7.14
CA LEU A 342 -18.96 15.01 7.33
C LEU A 342 -19.99 15.06 8.46
N VAL A 343 -19.56 15.52 9.64
CA VAL A 343 -20.40 15.51 10.85
C VAL A 343 -21.50 16.57 10.75
N ALA A 344 -21.18 17.79 10.32
CA ALA A 344 -22.14 18.88 10.12
C ALA A 344 -23.21 18.52 9.07
N GLY A 345 -22.80 17.93 7.93
CA GLY A 345 -23.71 17.49 6.89
C GLY A 345 -24.68 16.41 7.38
N SER A 346 -24.18 15.47 8.19
CA SER A 346 -25.03 14.43 8.77
C SER A 346 -26.03 14.98 9.81
N LEU A 347 -25.61 15.92 10.67
CA LEU A 347 -26.51 16.59 11.62
C LEU A 347 -27.58 17.41 10.89
N GLY A 348 -27.21 18.09 9.82
CA GLY A 348 -28.14 18.85 8.98
C GLY A 348 -29.23 17.96 8.36
N ARG A 349 -28.89 16.74 7.90
CA ARG A 349 -29.86 15.78 7.37
C ARG A 349 -30.91 15.37 8.41
N VAL A 350 -30.47 15.11 9.63
CA VAL A 350 -31.35 14.63 10.73
C VAL A 350 -32.32 15.73 11.17
N TYR A 351 -31.85 16.96 11.31
CA TYR A 351 -32.66 18.07 11.84
C TYR A 351 -33.50 18.80 10.78
N PHE A 352 -33.08 18.84 9.51
CA PHE A 352 -33.77 19.62 8.46
C PHE A 352 -34.44 18.77 7.36
N GLY A 353 -34.25 17.45 7.34
CA GLY A 353 -34.93 16.51 6.44
C GLY A 353 -34.46 16.53 4.96
N HIS A 354 -34.84 15.49 4.20
CA HIS A 354 -34.35 15.23 2.83
C HIS A 354 -34.79 16.27 1.78
N SER A 355 -35.96 16.90 1.94
CA SER A 355 -36.52 17.86 0.97
C SER A 355 -35.90 19.26 1.04
N SER A 356 -35.11 19.55 2.08
CA SER A 356 -34.42 20.83 2.26
C SER A 356 -32.89 20.72 2.11
N LEU A 357 -32.38 19.58 1.63
CA LEU A 357 -30.97 19.36 1.28
C LEU A 357 -30.32 20.50 0.47
N PRO A 358 -31.03 21.19 -0.45
CA PRO A 358 -30.48 22.36 -1.14
C PRO A 358 -30.07 23.50 -0.17
N ARG A 359 -30.75 23.67 0.97
CA ARG A 359 -30.42 24.71 1.98
C ARG A 359 -29.22 24.32 2.85
N ALA A 360 -29.08 23.03 3.16
CA ALA A 360 -27.88 22.49 3.82
C ALA A 360 -26.65 22.52 2.90
N GLY A 361 -26.83 22.25 1.61
CA GLY A 361 -25.82 22.44 0.56
C GLY A 361 -25.48 23.92 0.33
N VAL A 362 -26.45 24.84 0.42
CA VAL A 362 -26.22 26.29 0.34
C VAL A 362 -25.47 26.81 1.57
N LEU A 363 -25.77 26.34 2.78
CA LEU A 363 -24.99 26.63 3.99
C LEU A 363 -23.57 26.07 3.89
N ALA A 364 -23.38 24.84 3.39
CA ALA A 364 -22.07 24.27 3.11
C ALA A 364 -21.31 25.08 2.02
N SER A 365 -22.02 25.66 1.05
CA SER A 365 -21.45 26.52 0.00
C SER A 365 -21.11 27.94 0.48
N LEU A 366 -21.80 28.46 1.50
CA LEU A 366 -21.49 29.75 2.14
C LEU A 366 -20.16 29.73 2.90
N PHE A 367 -19.66 28.54 3.25
CA PHE A 367 -18.35 28.35 3.89
C PHE A 367 -17.24 27.95 2.90
N LEU A 368 -17.45 28.09 1.58
CA LEU A 368 -16.36 28.19 0.58
C LEU A 368 -15.54 29.49 0.73
N LEU A 369 -16.04 30.51 1.44
CA LEU A 369 -15.38 31.82 1.53
C LEU A 369 -13.95 31.78 2.12
N PRO A 370 -13.64 30.98 3.17
CA PRO A 370 -12.26 30.79 3.62
C PRO A 370 -11.39 30.03 2.60
N ALA A 371 -11.97 29.06 1.86
CA ALA A 371 -11.26 28.32 0.80
C ALA A 371 -10.97 29.18 -0.43
N ILE A 372 -11.88 30.09 -0.80
CA ILE A 372 -11.70 31.11 -1.84
C ILE A 372 -10.72 32.20 -1.35
N GLY A 373 -10.74 32.54 -0.07
CA GLY A 373 -9.74 33.42 0.57
C GLY A 373 -8.32 32.83 0.49
N HIS A 374 -8.20 31.52 0.67
CA HIS A 374 -6.95 30.76 0.51
C HIS A 374 -6.43 30.80 -0.94
N LEU A 375 -7.33 30.71 -1.94
CA LEU A 375 -7.00 30.79 -3.38
C LEU A 375 -6.56 32.20 -3.86
N LYS A 376 -6.99 33.28 -3.18
CA LYS A 376 -6.54 34.65 -3.49
C LYS A 376 -5.22 35.04 -2.83
N LEU A 377 -4.89 34.48 -1.66
CA LEU A 377 -3.72 34.84 -0.87
C LEU A 377 -2.44 34.10 -1.30
N LEU A 378 -2.59 32.88 -1.83
CA LEU A 378 -1.50 32.10 -2.41
C LEU A 378 -1.49 32.38 -3.91
N GLY A 379 -0.60 33.25 -4.39
CA GLY A 379 -0.54 33.69 -5.81
C GLY A 379 -0.57 32.56 -6.84
N ARG A 380 -0.75 32.91 -8.13
CA ARG A 380 -1.08 32.05 -9.30
C ARG A 380 -0.41 30.66 -9.40
N LYS A 381 0.75 30.42 -8.78
CA LYS A 381 1.44 29.11 -8.76
C LYS A 381 1.13 28.23 -7.54
N ALA A 382 0.72 28.81 -6.41
CA ALA A 382 0.39 28.10 -5.17
C ALA A 382 -1.11 27.74 -5.06
N ALA A 383 -1.98 28.48 -5.75
CA ALA A 383 -3.41 28.16 -5.89
C ALA A 383 -3.68 26.81 -6.57
N ALA A 384 -2.75 26.31 -7.38
CA ALA A 384 -2.90 25.04 -8.11
C ALA A 384 -2.76 23.79 -7.23
N VAL A 385 -2.19 23.89 -6.03
CA VAL A 385 -1.87 22.73 -5.17
C VAL A 385 -2.61 22.73 -3.83
N SER A 386 -3.30 23.81 -3.45
CA SER A 386 -4.02 23.81 -2.19
C SER A 386 -5.24 22.89 -2.27
N LEU A 387 -5.25 21.85 -1.43
CA LEU A 387 -6.38 20.96 -1.12
C LEU A 387 -7.72 21.69 -0.89
N GLY A 388 -7.69 23.00 -0.59
CA GLY A 388 -8.85 23.87 -0.44
C GLY A 388 -9.74 24.02 -1.68
N GLY A 389 -9.25 23.78 -2.91
CA GLY A 389 -10.08 23.79 -4.13
C GLY A 389 -10.70 22.44 -4.49
N VAL A 390 -10.06 21.34 -4.07
CA VAL A 390 -10.49 19.96 -4.36
C VAL A 390 -11.60 19.51 -3.41
N LEU A 391 -11.58 19.98 -2.16
CA LEU A 391 -12.57 19.61 -1.15
C LEU A 391 -14.00 20.10 -1.49
N PRO A 392 -14.22 21.34 -2.00
CA PRO A 392 -15.53 21.77 -2.52
C PRO A 392 -16.00 20.95 -3.73
N LEU A 393 -15.09 20.52 -4.61
CA LEU A 393 -15.40 19.68 -5.77
C LEU A 393 -15.91 18.30 -5.33
N ALA A 394 -15.28 17.72 -4.30
CA ALA A 394 -15.71 16.49 -3.67
C ALA A 394 -17.09 16.63 -3.01
N LEU A 395 -17.41 17.79 -2.45
CA LEU A 395 -18.71 18.06 -1.83
C LEU A 395 -19.85 18.22 -2.86
N VAL A 396 -19.61 18.81 -4.03
CA VAL A 396 -20.59 18.83 -5.14
C VAL A 396 -20.82 17.44 -5.72
N ALA A 397 -19.75 16.64 -5.86
CA ALA A 397 -19.85 15.23 -6.24
C ALA A 397 -20.72 14.42 -5.24
N VAL A 398 -20.57 14.66 -3.94
CA VAL A 398 -21.40 14.06 -2.88
C VAL A 398 -22.86 14.53 -2.99
N ALA A 399 -23.12 15.78 -3.38
CA ALA A 399 -24.49 16.26 -3.57
C ALA A 399 -25.20 15.57 -4.77
N VAL A 400 -24.48 15.32 -5.86
CA VAL A 400 -25.01 14.59 -7.04
C VAL A 400 -25.19 13.11 -6.70
N PHE A 401 -24.31 12.56 -5.86
CA PHE A 401 -24.43 11.20 -5.33
C PHE A 401 -25.74 10.98 -4.56
N GLU A 402 -26.27 12.00 -3.89
CA GLU A 402 -27.50 11.89 -3.09
C GLU A 402 -28.79 12.08 -3.93
N MET A 403 -28.69 12.19 -5.26
CA MET A 403 -29.88 12.28 -6.13
C MET A 403 -30.68 10.96 -6.17
N PRO A 404 -32.03 11.01 -6.06
CA PRO A 404 -32.87 9.82 -5.90
C PRO A 404 -33.13 9.03 -7.19
N ASP A 405 -33.12 9.67 -8.37
CA ASP A 405 -33.37 9.00 -9.65
C ASP A 405 -32.04 8.63 -10.36
N PRO A 406 -31.76 7.33 -10.63
CA PRO A 406 -30.53 6.89 -11.29
C PRO A 406 -30.35 7.39 -12.72
N MET A 407 -31.44 7.64 -13.47
CA MET A 407 -31.35 8.14 -14.84
C MET A 407 -30.93 9.61 -14.85
N TRP A 408 -31.55 10.42 -13.99
CA TRP A 408 -31.14 11.82 -13.78
C TRP A 408 -29.73 11.91 -13.18
N LYS A 409 -29.37 10.99 -12.28
CA LYS A 409 -28.03 10.87 -11.73
C LYS A 409 -26.99 10.56 -12.82
N LEU A 410 -27.21 9.55 -13.68
CA LEU A 410 -26.31 9.23 -14.79
C LEU A 410 -26.17 10.43 -15.75
N THR A 411 -27.28 11.07 -16.09
CA THR A 411 -27.30 12.25 -16.97
C THR A 411 -26.58 13.45 -16.34
N ALA A 412 -26.74 13.68 -15.03
CA ALA A 412 -26.04 14.72 -14.27
C ALA A 412 -24.54 14.45 -14.19
N TRP A 413 -24.11 13.20 -14.05
CA TRP A 413 -22.70 12.81 -14.07
C TRP A 413 -22.05 13.00 -15.46
N VAL A 414 -22.73 12.58 -16.52
CA VAL A 414 -22.30 12.85 -17.91
C VAL A 414 -22.22 14.36 -18.16
N GLY A 415 -23.23 15.12 -17.72
CA GLY A 415 -23.29 16.57 -17.85
C GLY A 415 -22.17 17.29 -17.10
N LEU A 416 -21.90 16.89 -15.85
CA LEU A 416 -20.80 17.45 -15.04
C LEU A 416 -19.44 17.13 -15.68
N SER A 417 -19.22 15.89 -16.11
CA SER A 417 -17.99 15.50 -16.79
C SER A 417 -17.75 16.33 -18.05
N THR A 418 -18.76 16.45 -18.92
CA THR A 418 -18.69 17.26 -20.14
C THR A 418 -18.48 18.75 -19.84
N GLY A 419 -19.20 19.28 -18.85
CA GLY A 419 -19.13 20.68 -18.46
C GLY A 419 -17.75 21.07 -17.92
N TRP A 420 -17.12 20.23 -17.11
CA TRP A 420 -15.77 20.48 -16.59
C TRP A 420 -14.69 20.38 -17.66
N VAL A 421 -14.81 19.43 -18.60
CA VAL A 421 -13.94 19.40 -19.78
C VAL A 421 -14.10 20.68 -20.58
N PHE A 422 -15.33 21.15 -20.81
CA PHE A 422 -15.61 22.38 -21.55
C PHE A 422 -15.07 23.64 -20.83
N ILE A 423 -15.26 23.76 -19.52
CA ILE A 423 -14.70 24.85 -18.70
C ILE A 423 -13.17 24.82 -18.73
N GLY A 424 -12.56 23.63 -18.64
CA GLY A 424 -11.11 23.48 -18.74
C GLY A 424 -10.58 23.83 -20.14
N LEU A 425 -11.31 23.52 -21.20
CA LEU A 425 -11.00 23.95 -22.57
C LEU A 425 -11.11 25.47 -22.71
N PHE A 426 -12.15 26.10 -22.15
CA PHE A 426 -12.39 27.55 -22.22
C PHE A 426 -11.40 28.37 -21.37
N LEU A 427 -11.07 27.93 -20.16
CA LEU A 427 -10.14 28.62 -19.26
C LEU A 427 -8.66 28.35 -19.56
N ASN A 428 -8.38 27.45 -20.52
CA ASN A 428 -7.05 26.96 -20.85
C ASN A 428 -6.25 26.43 -19.64
N GLN A 429 -6.89 25.63 -18.79
CA GLN A 429 -6.29 25.13 -17.55
C GLN A 429 -6.35 23.59 -17.46
N PRO A 430 -5.21 22.89 -17.27
CA PRO A 430 -5.15 21.42 -17.26
C PRO A 430 -5.96 20.76 -16.16
N VAL A 431 -5.94 21.35 -14.96
CA VAL A 431 -6.54 20.77 -13.73
C VAL A 431 -8.04 20.51 -13.92
N TRP A 432 -8.74 21.40 -14.61
CA TRP A 432 -10.19 21.29 -14.84
C TRP A 432 -10.55 20.26 -15.91
N ARG A 433 -9.70 20.09 -16.93
CA ARG A 433 -9.87 19.03 -17.94
C ARG A 433 -9.62 17.65 -17.33
N ALA A 434 -8.60 17.54 -16.47
CA ALA A 434 -8.33 16.33 -15.69
C ALA A 434 -9.48 16.00 -14.73
N ALA A 435 -10.08 17.01 -14.08
CA ALA A 435 -11.26 16.83 -13.25
C ALA A 435 -12.45 16.28 -14.06
N GLY A 436 -12.67 16.76 -15.27
CA GLY A 436 -13.71 16.24 -16.18
C GLY A 436 -13.50 14.78 -16.57
N LEU A 437 -12.26 14.35 -16.86
CA LEU A 437 -11.87 12.95 -17.06
C LEU A 437 -12.14 12.09 -15.82
N CYS A 438 -11.81 12.58 -14.62
CA CYS A 438 -12.13 11.89 -13.36
C CYS A 438 -13.65 11.71 -13.20
N MET A 439 -14.46 12.70 -13.55
CA MET A 439 -15.92 12.59 -13.53
C MET A 439 -16.45 11.61 -14.60
N ALA A 440 -15.77 11.46 -15.75
CA ALA A 440 -16.14 10.47 -16.77
C ALA A 440 -15.94 9.04 -16.25
N LEU A 441 -14.83 8.80 -15.53
CA LEU A 441 -14.59 7.52 -14.85
C LEU A 441 -15.66 7.22 -13.79
N LEU A 442 -16.08 8.23 -13.01
CA LEU A 442 -17.17 8.08 -12.05
C LEU A 442 -18.51 7.74 -12.73
N THR A 443 -18.76 8.27 -13.93
CA THR A 443 -19.95 7.95 -14.72
C THR A 443 -20.02 6.46 -15.08
N PHE A 444 -18.87 5.84 -15.34
CA PHE A 444 -18.76 4.40 -15.61
C PHE A 444 -19.17 3.54 -14.41
N ILE A 445 -18.99 4.04 -13.19
CA ILE A 445 -19.44 3.36 -11.96
C ILE A 445 -20.98 3.36 -11.91
N PHE A 446 -21.63 4.46 -12.26
CA PHE A 446 -23.10 4.56 -12.25
C PHE A 446 -23.79 3.82 -13.39
N TYR A 447 -23.08 3.55 -14.50
CA TYR A 447 -23.54 2.63 -15.54
C TYR A 447 -23.92 1.27 -14.95
N THR A 448 -23.11 0.74 -14.03
CA THR A 448 -23.38 -0.58 -13.42
C THR A 448 -24.69 -0.62 -12.63
N GLU A 449 -25.09 0.51 -12.03
CA GLU A 449 -26.32 0.63 -11.27
C GLU A 449 -27.55 0.69 -12.18
N VAL A 450 -27.44 1.40 -13.32
CA VAL A 450 -28.50 1.44 -14.34
C VAL A 450 -28.61 0.09 -15.06
N ALA A 451 -27.48 -0.58 -15.31
CA ALA A 451 -27.40 -1.89 -15.96
C ALA A 451 -28.08 -3.03 -15.19
N ARG A 452 -28.35 -2.86 -13.88
CA ARG A 452 -29.09 -3.83 -13.04
C ARG A 452 -30.59 -3.79 -13.24
N ARG A 453 -31.15 -2.75 -13.86
CA ARG A 453 -32.61 -2.54 -13.99
C ARG A 453 -33.25 -3.26 -15.16
N GLY A 454 -32.45 -3.84 -16.06
CA GLY A 454 -32.94 -4.59 -17.21
C GLY A 454 -31.96 -4.52 -18.38
N GLU A 455 -32.14 -5.42 -19.33
CA GLU A 455 -31.27 -5.56 -20.50
C GLU A 455 -31.35 -4.32 -21.43
N GLU A 456 -32.54 -3.75 -21.59
CA GLU A 456 -32.76 -2.54 -22.40
C GLU A 456 -32.05 -1.31 -21.82
N ALA A 457 -32.16 -1.09 -20.50
CA ALA A 457 -31.48 0.01 -19.82
C ALA A 457 -29.95 -0.12 -19.88
N ARG A 458 -29.44 -1.36 -19.80
CA ARG A 458 -28.02 -1.69 -19.95
C ARG A 458 -27.49 -1.36 -21.35
N ARG A 459 -28.26 -1.71 -22.39
CA ARG A 459 -27.91 -1.43 -23.80
C ARG A 459 -27.97 0.08 -24.09
N ALA A 460 -29.00 0.78 -23.63
CA ALA A 460 -29.13 2.22 -23.81
C ALA A 460 -27.99 3.00 -23.15
N ALA A 461 -27.61 2.63 -21.92
CA ALA A 461 -26.53 3.29 -21.21
C ALA A 461 -25.14 2.99 -21.83
N ALA A 462 -24.93 1.80 -22.41
CA ALA A 462 -23.67 1.46 -23.10
C ALA A 462 -23.54 2.23 -24.42
N MET A 463 -24.63 2.35 -25.17
CA MET A 463 -24.69 3.16 -26.38
C MET A 463 -24.45 4.65 -26.08
N ALA A 464 -25.06 5.18 -25.01
CA ALA A 464 -24.86 6.58 -24.60
C ALA A 464 -23.39 6.87 -24.25
N LEU A 465 -22.71 5.97 -23.52
CA LEU A 465 -21.28 6.08 -23.21
C LEU A 465 -20.40 5.97 -24.47
N PHE A 466 -20.73 5.06 -25.39
CA PHE A 466 -20.01 4.91 -26.65
C PHE A 466 -20.11 6.18 -27.51
N VAL A 467 -21.33 6.67 -27.75
CA VAL A 467 -21.57 7.90 -28.52
C VAL A 467 -20.88 9.10 -27.85
N PHE A 468 -20.96 9.21 -26.52
CA PHE A 468 -20.31 10.26 -25.75
C PHE A 468 -18.78 10.24 -25.88
N SER A 469 -18.17 9.06 -25.79
CA SER A 469 -16.72 8.90 -25.96
C SER A 469 -16.27 9.28 -27.38
N GLY A 470 -17.07 8.95 -28.39
CA GLY A 470 -16.85 9.34 -29.78
C GLY A 470 -16.95 10.85 -30.00
N LEU A 471 -17.97 11.51 -29.43
CA LEU A 471 -18.11 12.97 -29.48
C LEU A 471 -16.97 13.69 -28.75
N SER A 472 -16.58 13.20 -27.57
CA SER A 472 -15.48 13.79 -26.80
C SER A 472 -14.11 13.60 -27.47
N TYR A 473 -13.87 12.45 -28.11
CA TYR A 473 -12.73 12.22 -28.99
C TYR A 473 -12.72 13.21 -30.17
N PHE A 474 -13.87 13.36 -30.85
CA PHE A 474 -14.04 14.27 -31.98
C PHE A 474 -13.77 15.73 -31.60
N PHE A 475 -14.39 16.24 -30.53
CA PHE A 475 -14.20 17.63 -30.07
C PHE A 475 -12.78 17.89 -29.57
N SER A 476 -12.18 16.94 -28.86
CA SER A 476 -10.78 17.05 -28.42
C SER A 476 -9.82 17.15 -29.61
N ARG A 477 -10.11 16.41 -30.70
CA ARG A 477 -9.33 16.48 -31.94
C ARG A 477 -9.63 17.73 -32.77
N PHE A 478 -10.88 18.19 -32.80
CA PHE A 478 -11.28 19.43 -33.46
C PHE A 478 -10.63 20.65 -32.80
N HIS A 479 -10.57 20.69 -31.46
CA HIS A 479 -9.89 21.74 -30.72
C HIS A 479 -8.38 21.83 -31.03
N ARG A 480 -7.70 20.68 -31.22
CA ARG A 480 -6.29 20.65 -31.67
C ARG A 480 -6.07 21.21 -33.07
N LEU A 481 -7.09 21.20 -33.94
CA LEU A 481 -7.00 21.83 -35.25
C LEU A 481 -7.11 23.36 -35.17
N TRP A 482 -7.57 23.90 -34.03
CA TRP A 482 -7.82 25.34 -33.83
C TRP A 482 -6.72 26.06 -33.03
N LEU A 483 -5.93 25.33 -32.23
CA LEU A 483 -4.74 25.84 -31.52
C LEU A 483 -3.48 25.52 -32.32
N ALA A 484 -2.64 26.53 -32.57
CA ALA A 484 -1.41 26.39 -33.36
C ALA A 484 -0.31 25.57 -32.67
N ASP A 485 -0.31 25.47 -31.32
CA ASP A 485 0.66 24.69 -30.54
C ASP A 485 0.03 24.14 -29.24
N PRO A 486 -0.44 22.88 -29.20
CA PRO A 486 -0.92 22.24 -27.97
C PRO A 486 0.24 21.85 -27.03
N GLU A 487 0.10 22.09 -25.73
CA GLU A 487 1.07 21.67 -24.71
C GLU A 487 1.23 20.13 -24.70
N GLU A 488 2.43 19.60 -24.37
CA GLU A 488 2.75 18.16 -24.50
C GLU A 488 1.79 17.22 -23.75
N TRP A 489 1.19 17.66 -22.65
CA TRP A 489 0.24 16.87 -21.85
C TRP A 489 -1.15 16.75 -22.51
N GLU A 490 -1.47 17.55 -23.53
CA GLU A 490 -2.76 17.48 -24.25
C GLU A 490 -2.81 16.35 -25.27
N LYS A 491 -1.64 15.87 -25.75
CA LYS A 491 -1.50 14.75 -26.71
C LYS A 491 -2.10 13.42 -26.22
N PRO A 492 -1.97 13.00 -24.95
CA PRO A 492 -2.62 11.78 -24.44
C PRO A 492 -4.14 11.92 -24.18
N VAL A 493 -4.66 13.14 -23.94
CA VAL A 493 -6.07 13.35 -23.56
C VAL A 493 -7.05 12.89 -24.65
N THR A 494 -6.75 13.14 -25.92
CA THR A 494 -7.58 12.63 -27.03
C THR A 494 -7.52 11.12 -27.13
N GLU A 495 -6.37 10.50 -26.88
CA GLU A 495 -6.21 9.05 -26.96
C GLU A 495 -7.00 8.34 -25.85
N TYR A 496 -7.12 8.94 -24.65
CA TYR A 496 -7.95 8.40 -23.56
C TYR A 496 -9.43 8.21 -23.95
N TRP A 497 -9.96 9.05 -24.83
CA TRP A 497 -11.34 8.88 -25.31
C TRP A 497 -11.52 7.64 -26.20
N LEU A 498 -10.47 7.21 -26.92
CA LEU A 498 -10.49 5.97 -27.70
C LEU A 498 -10.56 4.73 -26.79
N TYR A 499 -9.88 4.77 -25.64
CA TYR A 499 -9.96 3.72 -24.62
C TYR A 499 -11.34 3.67 -23.96
N ILE A 500 -11.96 4.81 -23.70
CA ILE A 500 -13.34 4.88 -23.16
C ILE A 500 -14.34 4.31 -24.19
N GLY A 501 -14.11 4.54 -25.48
CA GLY A 501 -14.93 3.98 -26.56
C GLY A 501 -14.84 2.46 -26.67
N THR A 502 -13.62 1.90 -26.67
CA THR A 502 -13.43 0.44 -26.68
C THR A 502 -14.03 -0.24 -25.44
N ALA A 503 -13.87 0.35 -24.26
CA ALA A 503 -14.51 -0.13 -23.04
C ALA A 503 -16.05 -0.15 -23.16
N SER A 504 -16.63 0.90 -23.75
CA SER A 504 -18.08 0.98 -23.96
C SER A 504 -18.59 -0.07 -24.96
N LEU A 505 -17.83 -0.37 -26.01
CA LEU A 505 -18.14 -1.44 -26.97
C LEU A 505 -18.12 -2.82 -26.31
N VAL A 506 -17.09 -3.11 -25.51
CA VAL A 506 -16.97 -4.38 -24.77
C VAL A 506 -18.15 -4.56 -23.81
N LEU A 507 -18.56 -3.50 -23.10
CA LEU A 507 -19.75 -3.53 -22.25
C LEU A 507 -21.04 -3.78 -23.04
N GLY A 508 -21.16 -3.20 -24.23
CA GLY A 508 -22.28 -3.45 -25.13
C GLY A 508 -22.37 -4.91 -25.56
N LEU A 509 -21.24 -5.50 -25.96
CA LEU A 509 -21.15 -6.92 -26.35
C LEU A 509 -21.44 -7.86 -25.16
N TRP A 510 -20.93 -7.52 -23.98
CA TRP A 510 -21.22 -8.28 -22.76
C TRP A 510 -22.72 -8.25 -22.40
N GLY A 511 -23.39 -7.12 -22.68
CA GLY A 511 -24.83 -6.99 -22.50
C GLY A 511 -25.69 -7.68 -23.57
N ALA A 512 -25.09 -8.23 -24.64
CA ALA A 512 -25.81 -8.76 -25.80
C ALA A 512 -25.53 -10.25 -26.10
N LEU A 513 -24.43 -10.82 -25.58
CA LEU A 513 -23.97 -12.17 -25.88
C LEU A 513 -23.86 -13.04 -24.62
N ASP A 514 -24.11 -14.35 -24.77
CA ASP A 514 -23.83 -15.34 -23.73
C ASP A 514 -22.32 -15.52 -23.48
N ALA A 515 -21.94 -16.10 -22.33
CA ALA A 515 -20.57 -16.16 -21.84
C ALA A 515 -19.55 -16.79 -22.81
N ALA A 516 -19.91 -17.88 -23.48
CA ALA A 516 -19.00 -18.56 -24.41
C ALA A 516 -18.83 -17.78 -25.74
N PRO A 517 -19.90 -17.35 -26.45
CA PRO A 517 -19.77 -16.46 -27.61
C PRO A 517 -19.05 -15.14 -27.31
N PHE A 518 -19.32 -14.53 -26.16
CA PHE A 518 -18.66 -13.29 -25.74
C PHE A 518 -17.13 -13.48 -25.62
N LEU A 519 -16.68 -14.59 -25.04
CA LEU A 519 -15.26 -14.90 -24.91
C LEU A 519 -14.58 -15.07 -26.28
N CYS A 520 -15.23 -15.78 -27.20
CA CYS A 520 -14.75 -15.92 -28.58
C CYS A 520 -14.66 -14.56 -29.28
N CYS A 521 -15.64 -13.67 -29.09
CA CYS A 521 -15.60 -12.31 -29.62
C CYS A 521 -14.47 -11.46 -29.03
N LEU A 522 -14.14 -11.62 -27.74
CA LEU A 522 -13.01 -10.92 -27.13
C LEU A 522 -11.67 -11.36 -27.73
N VAL A 523 -11.44 -12.67 -27.90
CA VAL A 523 -10.23 -13.19 -28.54
C VAL A 523 -10.14 -12.75 -30.00
N ALA A 524 -11.26 -12.78 -30.72
CA ALA A 524 -11.31 -12.31 -32.10
C ALA A 524 -11.03 -10.80 -32.20
N LEU A 525 -11.60 -9.97 -31.32
CA LEU A 525 -11.34 -8.52 -31.28
C LEU A 525 -9.89 -8.21 -30.92
N ALA A 526 -9.27 -8.99 -30.03
CA ALA A 526 -7.85 -8.86 -29.71
C ALA A 526 -6.99 -9.15 -30.95
N ILE A 527 -7.15 -10.32 -31.58
CA ILE A 527 -6.39 -10.70 -32.79
C ILE A 527 -6.59 -9.69 -33.92
N VAL A 528 -7.84 -9.26 -34.17
CA VAL A 528 -8.15 -8.24 -35.19
C VAL A 528 -7.51 -6.90 -34.83
N GLY A 529 -7.56 -6.51 -33.56
CA GLY A 529 -6.95 -5.28 -33.05
C GLY A 529 -5.44 -5.26 -33.25
N GLU A 530 -4.75 -6.38 -32.99
CA GLU A 530 -3.31 -6.51 -33.23
C GLU A 530 -2.98 -6.37 -34.73
N HIS A 531 -3.71 -7.07 -35.60
CA HIS A 531 -3.51 -6.95 -37.04
C HIS A 531 -3.80 -5.53 -37.56
N LEU A 532 -4.86 -4.88 -37.07
CA LEU A 532 -5.22 -3.52 -37.47
C LEU A 532 -4.21 -2.49 -36.96
N ALA A 533 -3.68 -2.68 -35.75
CA ALA A 533 -2.66 -1.83 -35.18
C ALA A 533 -1.36 -1.87 -36.00
N VAL A 534 -0.97 -3.06 -36.46
CA VAL A 534 0.17 -3.26 -37.36
C VAL A 534 -0.10 -2.63 -38.73
N ALA A 535 -1.28 -2.86 -39.31
CA ALA A 535 -1.65 -2.32 -40.63
C ALA A 535 -1.72 -0.78 -40.66
N LEU A 536 -2.21 -0.15 -39.58
CA LEU A 536 -2.37 1.31 -39.48
C LEU A 536 -1.18 2.02 -38.80
N GLY A 537 -0.21 1.27 -38.27
CA GLY A 537 0.95 1.81 -37.56
C GLY A 537 0.58 2.60 -36.30
N ARG A 538 -0.37 2.11 -35.49
CA ARG A 538 -0.89 2.83 -34.31
C ARG A 538 -0.71 2.06 -32.99
N LEU A 539 0.13 2.59 -32.12
CA LEU A 539 0.42 2.01 -30.80
C LEU A 539 -0.81 1.87 -29.90
N HIS A 540 -1.70 2.88 -29.84
CA HIS A 540 -2.86 2.83 -28.94
C HIS A 540 -3.87 1.72 -29.29
N LEU A 541 -3.94 1.30 -30.55
CA LEU A 541 -4.77 0.17 -30.98
C LEU A 541 -4.15 -1.17 -30.55
N TRP A 542 -2.83 -1.29 -30.65
CA TRP A 542 -2.11 -2.47 -30.17
C TRP A 542 -2.26 -2.62 -28.66
N VAL A 543 -2.14 -1.53 -27.91
CA VAL A 543 -2.36 -1.52 -26.45
C VAL A 543 -3.79 -1.95 -26.10
N GLN A 544 -4.80 -1.54 -26.88
CA GLN A 544 -6.18 -1.97 -26.67
C GLN A 544 -6.36 -3.47 -26.93
N ALA A 545 -5.73 -4.01 -27.97
CA ALA A 545 -5.75 -5.44 -28.26
C ALA A 545 -5.12 -6.24 -27.11
N ALA A 546 -3.94 -5.84 -26.63
CA ALA A 546 -3.29 -6.47 -25.48
C ALA A 546 -4.15 -6.40 -24.20
N VAL A 547 -4.86 -5.29 -23.97
CA VAL A 547 -5.82 -5.16 -22.84
C VAL A 547 -7.00 -6.12 -22.99
N LEU A 548 -7.49 -6.35 -24.22
CA LEU A 548 -8.55 -7.33 -24.48
C LEU A 548 -8.06 -8.77 -24.24
N GLU A 549 -6.82 -9.11 -24.57
CA GLU A 549 -6.24 -10.42 -24.26
C GLU A 549 -6.11 -10.65 -22.76
N LEU A 550 -5.67 -9.64 -22.00
CA LEU A 550 -5.64 -9.68 -20.55
C LEU A 550 -7.05 -9.82 -19.96
N GLY A 551 -8.02 -9.08 -20.50
CA GLY A 551 -9.43 -9.16 -20.12
C GLY A 551 -10.05 -10.53 -20.41
N PHE A 552 -9.69 -11.13 -21.54
CA PHE A 552 -10.01 -12.51 -21.89
C PHE A 552 -9.46 -13.49 -20.85
N GLY A 553 -8.16 -13.40 -20.53
CA GLY A 553 -7.53 -14.28 -19.55
C GLY A 553 -8.25 -14.20 -18.20
N PHE A 554 -8.60 -12.99 -17.77
CA PHE A 554 -9.40 -12.79 -16.56
C PHE A 554 -10.79 -13.45 -16.68
N TYR A 555 -11.56 -13.13 -17.71
CA TYR A 555 -12.92 -13.67 -17.88
C TYR A 555 -12.93 -15.21 -17.98
N PHE A 556 -11.91 -15.79 -18.61
CA PHE A 556 -11.72 -17.24 -18.72
C PHE A 556 -11.71 -17.94 -17.35
N PHE A 557 -11.03 -17.35 -16.35
CA PHE A 557 -10.89 -17.94 -15.02
C PHE A 557 -12.14 -17.79 -14.15
N PHE A 558 -12.96 -16.75 -14.35
CA PHE A 558 -14.01 -16.40 -13.39
C PHE A 558 -15.42 -16.84 -13.79
N VAL A 559 -15.65 -17.24 -15.04
CA VAL A 559 -17.01 -17.48 -15.54
C VAL A 559 -17.39 -18.96 -15.53
N ASP A 560 -18.61 -19.24 -15.11
CA ASP A 560 -19.19 -20.58 -15.12
C ASP A 560 -19.80 -20.86 -16.51
N TYR A 561 -19.16 -21.75 -17.27
CA TYR A 561 -19.60 -22.14 -18.61
C TYR A 561 -20.71 -23.19 -18.65
N GLY A 562 -21.36 -23.48 -17.52
CA GLY A 562 -22.36 -24.52 -17.36
C GLY A 562 -21.75 -25.93 -17.20
N ALA A 563 -22.41 -26.78 -16.42
CA ALA A 563 -22.10 -28.20 -16.31
C ALA A 563 -22.79 -28.95 -17.45
N GLY A 564 -22.04 -29.28 -18.51
CA GLY A 564 -22.55 -30.15 -19.57
C GLY A 564 -22.55 -31.60 -19.10
N GLY A 565 -23.73 -32.24 -19.03
CA GLY A 565 -23.90 -33.66 -18.69
C GLY A 565 -23.44 -34.66 -19.77
N GLY A 566 -22.50 -34.27 -20.63
CA GLY A 566 -21.91 -35.11 -21.68
C GLY A 566 -20.46 -35.49 -21.37
N ALA A 567 -19.87 -36.39 -22.17
CA ALA A 567 -18.51 -36.91 -21.97
C ALA A 567 -17.38 -35.86 -22.08
N MET A 568 -17.66 -34.66 -22.60
CA MET A 568 -16.76 -33.50 -22.57
C MET A 568 -17.54 -32.27 -22.09
N SER A 569 -17.03 -31.61 -21.04
CA SER A 569 -17.59 -30.35 -20.57
C SER A 569 -17.33 -29.25 -21.63
N PRO A 570 -18.28 -28.32 -21.89
CA PRO A 570 -18.05 -27.15 -22.75
C PRO A 570 -16.79 -26.36 -22.35
N ARG A 571 -16.43 -26.42 -21.07
CA ARG A 571 -15.19 -25.87 -20.50
C ARG A 571 -13.94 -26.51 -21.08
N LEU A 572 -13.90 -27.83 -21.16
CA LEU A 572 -12.74 -28.57 -21.68
C LEU A 572 -12.50 -28.22 -23.15
N LEU A 573 -13.57 -28.05 -23.93
CA LEU A 573 -13.49 -27.62 -25.33
C LEU A 573 -12.93 -26.20 -25.47
N VAL A 574 -13.45 -25.23 -24.70
CA VAL A 574 -12.92 -23.85 -24.71
C VAL A 574 -11.45 -23.84 -24.25
N THR A 575 -11.12 -24.58 -23.20
CA THR A 575 -9.74 -24.71 -22.69
C THR A 575 -8.82 -25.30 -23.75
N ALA A 576 -9.24 -26.36 -24.44
CA ALA A 576 -8.45 -27.01 -25.48
C ALA A 576 -8.22 -26.08 -26.69
N VAL A 577 -9.24 -25.32 -27.10
CA VAL A 577 -9.12 -24.32 -28.18
C VAL A 577 -8.14 -23.21 -27.78
N VAL A 578 -8.21 -22.74 -26.53
CA VAL A 578 -7.32 -21.70 -26.00
C VAL A 578 -5.88 -22.20 -25.87
N ILE A 579 -5.67 -23.39 -25.32
CA ILE A 579 -4.36 -24.04 -25.26
C ILE A 579 -3.81 -24.23 -26.68
N GLY A 580 -4.63 -24.67 -27.62
CA GLY A 580 -4.27 -24.79 -29.03
C GLY A 580 -3.85 -23.47 -29.66
N ALA A 581 -4.58 -22.38 -29.39
CA ALA A 581 -4.24 -21.04 -29.86
C ALA A 581 -2.91 -20.53 -29.27
N TYR A 582 -2.66 -20.72 -27.98
CA TYR A 582 -1.40 -20.33 -27.36
C TYR A 582 -0.22 -21.20 -27.80
N LEU A 583 -0.42 -22.51 -27.98
CA LEU A 583 0.58 -23.39 -28.57
C LEU A 583 0.88 -22.98 -30.02
N TYR A 584 -0.15 -22.63 -30.80
CA TYR A 584 0.04 -22.09 -32.14
C TYR A 584 0.85 -20.79 -32.10
N LEU A 585 0.54 -19.83 -31.22
CA LEU A 585 1.32 -18.60 -31.09
C LEU A 585 2.77 -18.85 -30.61
N LEU A 586 3.01 -19.91 -29.84
CA LEU A 586 4.35 -20.26 -29.33
C LEU A 586 5.20 -21.02 -30.37
N PHE A 587 4.59 -21.81 -31.25
CA PHE A 587 5.27 -22.69 -32.22
C PHE A 587 5.12 -22.29 -33.69
N ALA A 588 4.08 -21.55 -34.07
CA ALA A 588 3.93 -21.03 -35.43
C ALA A 588 4.93 -19.89 -35.63
N ASP A 589 5.42 -19.77 -36.87
CA ASP A 589 6.45 -18.81 -37.27
C ASP A 589 5.87 -17.85 -38.33
N PRO A 590 5.01 -16.86 -37.96
CA PRO A 590 4.18 -16.20 -38.96
C PRO A 590 4.73 -14.84 -39.43
N MET A 591 5.87 -14.34 -38.94
CA MET A 591 6.26 -12.95 -39.22
C MET A 591 7.75 -12.70 -39.38
N ASP A 592 8.08 -11.82 -40.33
CA ASP A 592 9.41 -11.26 -40.58
C ASP A 592 9.86 -10.33 -39.44
N GLU A 593 11.12 -10.49 -39.02
CA GLU A 593 11.75 -9.78 -37.89
C GLU A 593 11.78 -8.25 -38.07
N ALA A 594 11.72 -7.79 -39.33
CA ALA A 594 11.79 -6.38 -39.72
C ALA A 594 10.52 -5.55 -39.44
N LEU A 595 9.35 -6.20 -39.32
CA LEU A 595 8.08 -5.52 -39.00
C LEU A 595 7.85 -5.38 -37.49
N SER A 596 8.32 -6.37 -36.69
CA SER A 596 8.26 -6.36 -35.22
C SER A 596 9.12 -5.26 -34.59
N SER A 597 10.32 -5.01 -35.11
CA SER A 597 11.30 -4.12 -34.47
C SER A 597 10.94 -2.63 -34.48
N ARG A 598 9.90 -2.23 -35.22
CA ARG A 598 9.57 -0.83 -35.47
C ARG A 598 8.50 -0.29 -34.51
N TRP A 599 7.75 -1.18 -33.85
CA TRP A 599 6.56 -0.81 -33.06
C TRP A 599 6.33 -1.65 -31.80
N GLU A 600 7.07 -2.75 -31.61
CA GLU A 600 6.90 -3.57 -30.40
C GLU A 600 7.70 -2.99 -29.22
N PRO A 601 7.06 -2.72 -28.06
CA PRO A 601 7.77 -2.40 -26.82
C PRO A 601 8.48 -3.61 -26.21
N PHE A 602 8.19 -4.82 -26.70
CA PHE A 602 8.73 -6.08 -26.18
C PHE A 602 9.45 -6.86 -27.27
N SER A 603 10.56 -7.48 -26.92
CA SER A 603 11.26 -8.43 -27.80
C SER A 603 10.42 -9.70 -28.01
N ARG A 604 10.62 -10.40 -29.13
CA ARG A 604 9.98 -11.72 -29.36
C ARG A 604 10.23 -12.72 -28.24
N ALA A 605 11.40 -12.65 -27.60
CA ALA A 605 11.73 -13.48 -26.45
C ALA A 605 10.79 -13.20 -25.27
N GLU A 606 10.46 -11.93 -25.02
CA GLU A 606 9.53 -11.52 -23.96
C GLU A 606 8.07 -11.91 -24.28
N GLN A 607 7.66 -11.83 -25.56
CA GLN A 607 6.35 -12.31 -25.98
C GLN A 607 6.20 -13.83 -25.81
N ARG A 608 7.18 -14.62 -26.29
CA ARG A 608 7.20 -16.07 -26.09
C ARG A 608 7.19 -16.45 -24.62
N ARG A 609 7.92 -15.69 -23.81
CA ARG A 609 7.89 -15.81 -22.35
C ARG A 609 6.49 -15.58 -21.80
N ALA A 610 5.83 -14.47 -22.13
CA ALA A 610 4.47 -14.15 -21.68
C ALA A 610 3.46 -15.24 -22.08
N ILE A 611 3.53 -15.73 -23.32
CA ILE A 611 2.68 -16.81 -23.84
C ILE A 611 2.90 -18.10 -23.04
N SER A 612 4.16 -18.47 -22.75
CA SER A 612 4.46 -19.70 -21.99
C SER A 612 3.90 -19.67 -20.56
N TRP A 613 3.95 -18.51 -19.90
CA TRP A 613 3.39 -18.32 -18.56
C TRP A 613 1.85 -18.32 -18.58
N MET A 614 1.23 -17.73 -19.60
CA MET A 614 -0.21 -17.77 -19.79
C MET A 614 -0.71 -19.20 -20.03
N LEU A 615 0.01 -19.97 -20.86
CA LEU A 615 -0.28 -21.38 -21.12
C LEU A 615 -0.26 -22.20 -19.82
N LEU A 616 0.75 -22.01 -18.97
CA LEU A 616 0.81 -22.67 -17.67
C LEU A 616 -0.39 -22.30 -16.79
N ALA A 617 -0.76 -21.02 -16.73
CA ALA A 617 -1.87 -20.54 -15.92
C ALA A 617 -3.21 -21.16 -16.37
N VAL A 618 -3.47 -21.19 -17.68
CA VAL A 618 -4.67 -21.81 -18.27
C VAL A 618 -4.70 -23.31 -17.97
N ALA A 619 -3.57 -24.02 -18.16
CA ALA A 619 -3.48 -25.45 -17.90
C ALA A 619 -3.65 -25.80 -16.41
N ALA A 620 -2.99 -25.05 -15.51
CA ALA A 620 -3.08 -25.27 -14.07
C ALA A 620 -4.51 -25.05 -13.56
N PHE A 621 -5.21 -24.02 -14.06
CA PHE A 621 -6.59 -23.76 -13.71
C PHE A 621 -7.55 -24.83 -14.25
N ALA A 622 -7.32 -25.33 -15.46
CA ALA A 622 -8.10 -26.43 -16.02
C ALA A 622 -8.00 -27.67 -15.13
N VAL A 623 -6.78 -28.01 -14.70
CA VAL A 623 -6.56 -29.11 -13.74
C VAL A 623 -7.30 -28.84 -12.42
N TYR A 624 -7.24 -27.60 -11.92
CA TYR A 624 -7.90 -27.23 -10.67
C TYR A 624 -9.42 -27.41 -10.71
N ARG A 625 -10.05 -27.09 -11.85
CA ARG A 625 -11.51 -27.16 -12.01
C ARG A 625 -12.03 -28.55 -12.35
N GLU A 626 -11.28 -29.34 -13.11
CA GLU A 626 -11.76 -30.62 -13.65
C GLU A 626 -11.47 -31.81 -12.72
N PHE A 627 -10.36 -31.78 -11.98
CA PHE A 627 -9.95 -32.88 -11.13
C PHE A 627 -10.21 -32.58 -9.64
N ASP A 628 -10.60 -33.60 -8.89
CA ASP A 628 -10.72 -33.53 -7.44
C ASP A 628 -9.34 -33.39 -6.78
N GLY A 629 -9.29 -32.80 -5.58
CA GLY A 629 -8.06 -32.47 -4.85
C GLY A 629 -7.12 -33.66 -4.63
N ARG A 630 -7.68 -34.88 -4.65
CA ARG A 630 -6.92 -36.14 -4.55
C ARG A 630 -6.03 -36.41 -5.76
N LEU A 631 -6.50 -36.09 -6.96
CA LEU A 631 -5.77 -36.25 -8.22
C LEU A 631 -4.96 -35.00 -8.58
N ARG A 632 -5.41 -33.81 -8.17
CA ARG A 632 -4.67 -32.57 -8.39
C ARG A 632 -3.27 -32.62 -7.79
N LEU A 633 -3.16 -33.16 -6.57
CA LEU A 633 -1.90 -33.25 -5.83
C LEU A 633 -0.77 -33.98 -6.60
N PRO A 634 -0.95 -35.22 -7.11
CA PRO A 634 0.07 -35.86 -7.93
C PRO A 634 0.24 -35.16 -9.28
N ILE A 635 -0.83 -34.68 -9.93
CA ILE A 635 -0.72 -33.99 -11.23
C ILE A 635 0.21 -32.78 -11.11
N TRP A 636 0.06 -31.95 -10.07
CA TRP A 636 0.92 -30.78 -9.87
C TRP A 636 2.36 -31.15 -9.56
N ALA A 637 2.59 -32.18 -8.74
CA ALA A 637 3.93 -32.66 -8.40
C ALA A 637 4.68 -33.22 -9.63
N PHE A 638 3.99 -34.01 -10.46
CA PHE A 638 4.57 -34.55 -11.70
C PHE A 638 4.75 -33.46 -12.77
N THR A 639 3.84 -32.49 -12.85
CA THR A 639 4.00 -31.32 -13.75
C THR A 639 5.22 -30.50 -13.35
N SER A 640 5.42 -30.28 -12.05
CA SER A 640 6.61 -29.62 -11.51
C SER A 640 7.89 -30.38 -11.89
N LEU A 641 7.92 -31.71 -11.70
CA LEU A 641 9.04 -32.55 -12.09
C LEU A 641 9.34 -32.47 -13.60
N GLY A 642 8.30 -32.56 -14.44
CA GLY A 642 8.42 -32.49 -15.90
C GLY A 642 8.90 -31.13 -16.41
N LEU A 643 8.38 -30.03 -15.87
CA LEU A 643 8.83 -28.68 -16.19
C LEU A 643 10.27 -28.44 -15.72
N PHE A 644 10.66 -29.00 -14.57
CA PHE A 644 12.04 -28.89 -14.08
C PHE A 644 13.01 -29.62 -15.00
N TRP A 645 12.63 -30.84 -15.43
CA TRP A 645 13.38 -31.60 -16.42
C TRP A 645 13.49 -30.84 -17.75
N LEU A 646 12.38 -30.31 -18.28
CA LEU A 646 12.38 -29.50 -19.51
C LEU A 646 13.27 -28.26 -19.39
N GLY A 647 13.15 -27.51 -18.29
CA GLY A 647 13.98 -26.34 -18.01
C GLY A 647 15.46 -26.65 -17.88
N ARG A 648 15.82 -27.87 -17.48
CA ARG A 648 17.19 -28.34 -17.48
C ARG A 648 17.66 -28.72 -18.89
N THR A 649 16.86 -29.47 -19.66
CA THR A 649 17.20 -29.88 -21.03
C THR A 649 17.30 -28.71 -22.01
N GLN A 650 16.41 -27.71 -21.90
CA GLN A 650 16.36 -26.56 -22.79
C GLN A 650 17.16 -25.36 -22.26
N LYS A 651 17.81 -25.49 -21.09
CA LYS A 651 18.51 -24.40 -20.39
C LYS A 651 17.66 -23.13 -20.21
N SER A 652 16.35 -23.29 -20.08
CA SER A 652 15.40 -22.19 -19.93
C SER A 652 15.16 -21.89 -18.46
N VAL A 653 15.42 -20.63 -18.07
CA VAL A 653 15.16 -20.13 -16.71
C VAL A 653 13.66 -20.13 -16.41
N ASP A 654 12.82 -19.85 -17.42
CA ASP A 654 11.37 -19.76 -17.24
C ASP A 654 10.73 -21.12 -16.91
N PHE A 655 11.12 -22.19 -17.61
CA PHE A 655 10.59 -23.52 -17.29
C PHE A 655 10.98 -24.00 -15.88
N ARG A 656 12.14 -23.57 -15.37
CA ARG A 656 12.54 -23.86 -13.97
C ARG A 656 11.72 -23.06 -12.97
N ALA A 657 11.49 -21.78 -13.24
CA ALA A 657 10.61 -20.96 -12.40
C ALA A 657 9.16 -21.47 -12.40
N GLN A 658 8.66 -21.91 -13.56
CA GLN A 658 7.36 -22.56 -13.71
C GLN A 658 7.29 -23.88 -12.92
N ALA A 659 8.35 -24.69 -12.96
CA ALA A 659 8.47 -25.89 -12.15
C ALA A 659 8.41 -25.60 -10.65
N MET A 660 9.14 -24.58 -10.20
CA MET A 660 9.12 -24.16 -8.79
C MET A 660 7.72 -23.71 -8.37
N LEU A 661 7.03 -22.93 -9.21
CA LEU A 661 5.66 -22.50 -8.96
C LEU A 661 4.71 -23.70 -8.80
N MET A 662 4.82 -24.71 -9.66
CA MET A 662 3.98 -25.90 -9.58
C MET A 662 4.27 -26.75 -8.34
N ALA A 663 5.52 -26.81 -7.88
CA ALA A 663 5.85 -27.48 -6.63
C ALA A 663 5.29 -26.72 -5.41
N ALA A 664 5.40 -25.38 -5.38
CA ALA A 664 4.75 -24.57 -4.35
C ALA A 664 3.22 -24.76 -4.36
N GLY A 665 2.61 -24.81 -5.56
CA GLY A 665 1.20 -25.17 -5.74
C GLY A 665 0.86 -26.52 -5.12
N THR A 666 1.69 -27.55 -5.33
CA THR A 666 1.50 -28.88 -4.72
C THR A 666 1.41 -28.80 -3.19
N GLY A 667 2.25 -27.98 -2.55
CA GLY A 667 2.19 -27.73 -1.10
C GLY A 667 0.90 -27.05 -0.67
N LEU A 668 0.45 -26.03 -1.42
CA LEU A 668 -0.79 -25.31 -1.15
C LEU A 668 -2.01 -26.24 -1.27
N GLU A 669 -2.06 -27.06 -2.31
CA GLU A 669 -3.15 -28.02 -2.55
C GLU A 669 -3.24 -29.08 -1.45
N ALA A 670 -2.10 -29.55 -0.95
CA ALA A 670 -2.10 -30.42 0.22
C ALA A 670 -2.73 -29.72 1.44
N GLY A 671 -2.36 -28.46 1.65
CA GLY A 671 -2.94 -27.64 2.71
C GLY A 671 -4.46 -27.52 2.58
N THR A 672 -4.95 -27.09 1.43
CA THR A 672 -6.37 -26.82 1.20
C THR A 672 -7.21 -28.10 1.13
N SER A 673 -6.76 -29.11 0.40
CA SER A 673 -7.55 -30.32 0.10
C SER A 673 -7.38 -31.43 1.13
N TYR A 674 -6.25 -31.47 1.85
CA TYR A 674 -5.98 -32.54 2.82
C TYR A 674 -5.95 -32.07 4.28
N LEU A 675 -5.40 -30.89 4.57
CA LEU A 675 -5.21 -30.39 5.94
C LEU A 675 -6.33 -29.48 6.43
N MET A 676 -6.98 -28.73 5.54
CA MET A 676 -7.97 -27.70 5.89
C MET A 676 -9.40 -27.97 5.37
N ALA A 677 -9.64 -29.06 4.64
CA ALA A 677 -10.89 -29.27 3.87
C ALA A 677 -12.06 -29.96 4.62
N PRO A 678 -13.33 -29.73 4.17
CA PRO A 678 -14.58 -30.00 4.90
C PRO A 678 -15.03 -31.48 4.92
N ALA A 679 -16.12 -31.75 5.64
CA ALA A 679 -16.72 -33.05 6.08
C ALA A 679 -16.62 -34.29 5.16
N VAL A 680 -16.43 -34.14 3.85
CA VAL A 680 -16.48 -35.25 2.85
C VAL A 680 -15.11 -35.91 2.60
N LEU A 681 -14.00 -35.22 2.90
CA LEU A 681 -12.62 -35.76 2.78
C LEU A 681 -12.01 -36.21 4.13
N LEU A 682 -12.88 -36.36 5.15
CA LEU A 682 -12.56 -36.63 6.55
C LEU A 682 -12.54 -38.11 6.94
N SER A 683 -12.81 -39.04 6.02
CA SER A 683 -12.56 -40.47 6.28
C SER A 683 -11.07 -40.77 6.25
N ALA A 684 -10.62 -41.73 7.08
CA ALA A 684 -9.26 -42.25 7.05
C ALA A 684 -8.85 -42.54 5.59
N LEU A 685 -7.64 -42.13 5.20
CA LEU A 685 -7.18 -42.28 3.83
C LEU A 685 -7.20 -43.76 3.46
N THR A 686 -8.03 -44.15 2.49
CA THR A 686 -7.93 -45.52 1.96
C THR A 686 -6.56 -45.69 1.30
N VAL A 687 -6.05 -46.93 1.28
CA VAL A 687 -4.72 -47.26 0.74
C VAL A 687 -4.41 -46.59 -0.61
N PRO A 688 -5.34 -46.52 -1.59
CA PRO A 688 -5.09 -45.82 -2.86
C PRO A 688 -4.83 -44.32 -2.71
N HIS A 689 -5.51 -43.64 -1.77
CA HIS A 689 -5.35 -42.20 -1.56
C HIS A 689 -4.05 -41.88 -0.82
N ALA A 690 -3.63 -42.73 0.11
CA ALA A 690 -2.31 -42.64 0.71
C ALA A 690 -1.22 -42.83 -0.36
N ALA A 691 -1.39 -43.79 -1.28
CA ALA A 691 -0.45 -44.01 -2.38
C ALA A 691 -0.33 -42.78 -3.32
N LEU A 692 -1.46 -42.16 -3.68
CA LEU A 692 -1.44 -40.91 -4.46
C LEU A 692 -0.72 -39.78 -3.72
N PHE A 693 -0.96 -39.62 -2.41
CA PHE A 693 -0.29 -38.61 -1.60
C PHE A 693 1.24 -38.83 -1.52
N TRP A 694 1.66 -40.07 -1.26
CA TRP A 694 3.07 -40.44 -1.24
C TRP A 694 3.74 -40.33 -2.61
N SER A 695 3.00 -40.52 -3.71
CA SER A 695 3.52 -40.31 -5.07
C SER A 695 3.90 -38.84 -5.33
N SER A 696 3.19 -37.88 -4.74
CA SER A 696 3.58 -36.46 -4.79
C SER A 696 4.87 -36.18 -4.04
N ILE A 697 5.05 -36.78 -2.85
CA ILE A 697 6.31 -36.68 -2.10
C ILE A 697 7.45 -37.30 -2.90
N ALA A 698 7.22 -38.46 -3.53
CA ALA A 698 8.21 -39.12 -4.39
C ALA A 698 8.59 -38.27 -5.60
N ALA A 699 7.63 -37.59 -6.24
CA ALA A 699 7.91 -36.68 -7.35
C ALA A 699 8.75 -35.47 -6.91
N LEU A 700 8.48 -34.90 -5.72
CA LEU A 700 9.28 -33.80 -5.16
C LEU A 700 10.71 -34.25 -4.79
N LEU A 701 10.86 -35.43 -4.18
CA LEU A 701 12.17 -36.02 -3.89
C LEU A 701 12.94 -36.37 -5.18
N GLY A 702 12.23 -36.79 -6.23
CA GLY A 702 12.78 -36.95 -7.57
C GLY A 702 13.30 -35.63 -8.15
N GLY A 703 12.55 -34.54 -7.97
CA GLY A 703 12.98 -33.18 -8.34
C GLY A 703 14.24 -32.74 -7.58
N LEU A 704 14.30 -33.03 -6.27
CA LEU A 704 15.50 -32.81 -5.44
C LEU A 704 16.71 -33.59 -5.97
N GLY A 705 16.52 -34.87 -6.30
CA GLY A 705 17.56 -35.72 -6.87
C GLY A 705 18.07 -35.21 -8.22
N LEU A 706 17.17 -34.77 -9.10
CA LEU A 706 17.53 -34.14 -10.37
C LEU A 706 18.31 -32.84 -10.15
N ALA A 707 17.89 -32.01 -9.20
CA ALA A 707 18.55 -30.74 -8.88
C ALA A 707 19.97 -30.95 -8.31
N LYS A 708 20.21 -32.04 -7.55
CA LYS A 708 21.52 -32.38 -6.98
C LYS A 708 22.36 -33.34 -7.83
N SER A 709 21.92 -33.68 -9.05
CA SER A 709 22.67 -34.54 -9.96
C SER A 709 23.95 -33.86 -10.50
N ALA A 710 24.99 -34.65 -10.78
CA ALA A 710 26.36 -34.18 -11.01
C ALA A 710 26.62 -33.39 -12.30
N GLU A 711 25.69 -33.39 -13.26
CA GLU A 711 25.82 -32.61 -14.49
C GLU A 711 25.60 -31.12 -14.22
N ALA A 712 26.52 -30.27 -14.69
CA ALA A 712 26.65 -28.82 -14.48
C ALA A 712 25.42 -28.11 -13.88
N GLY A 713 25.42 -27.97 -12.56
CA GLY A 713 24.47 -27.16 -11.81
C GLY A 713 24.51 -25.72 -12.30
N THR A 714 23.36 -25.23 -12.70
CA THR A 714 23.15 -23.86 -13.19
C THR A 714 22.54 -23.00 -12.09
N GLU A 715 22.66 -21.68 -12.22
CA GLU A 715 22.05 -20.72 -11.30
C GLU A 715 20.54 -21.02 -11.16
N GLY A 716 20.08 -21.34 -9.94
CA GLY A 716 18.70 -21.70 -9.61
C GLY A 716 18.43 -23.16 -9.21
N ASP A 717 19.36 -24.10 -9.48
CA ASP A 717 19.15 -25.52 -9.13
C ASP A 717 19.16 -25.75 -7.60
N ASP A 718 20.00 -25.03 -6.86
CA ASP A 718 20.04 -25.09 -5.39
C ASP A 718 18.76 -24.56 -4.72
N GLN A 719 18.14 -23.53 -5.33
CA GLN A 719 16.87 -22.99 -4.86
C GLN A 719 15.74 -24.01 -5.08
N ALA A 720 15.71 -24.66 -6.24
CA ALA A 720 14.75 -25.72 -6.54
C ALA A 720 14.93 -26.89 -5.57
N ALA A 721 16.17 -27.33 -5.35
CA ALA A 721 16.51 -28.39 -4.39
C ALA A 721 15.98 -28.08 -2.98
N THR A 722 16.25 -26.87 -2.47
CA THR A 722 15.76 -26.44 -1.15
C THR A 722 14.24 -26.49 -1.07
N MET A 723 13.56 -25.95 -2.09
CA MET A 723 12.10 -25.91 -2.11
C MET A 723 11.48 -27.31 -2.17
N PHE A 724 12.01 -28.19 -3.03
CA PHE A 724 11.57 -29.59 -3.11
C PHE A 724 11.76 -30.33 -1.77
N ALA A 725 12.90 -30.14 -1.11
CA ALA A 725 13.19 -30.75 0.19
C ALA A 725 12.23 -30.25 1.29
N VAL A 726 12.03 -28.92 1.39
CA VAL A 726 11.11 -28.33 2.37
C VAL A 726 9.68 -28.82 2.15
N LEU A 727 9.20 -28.80 0.91
CA LEU A 727 7.84 -29.25 0.59
C LEU A 727 7.65 -30.73 0.89
N ALA A 728 8.62 -31.59 0.54
CA ALA A 728 8.56 -33.01 0.88
C ALA A 728 8.47 -33.23 2.41
N LEU A 729 9.26 -32.48 3.20
CA LEU A 729 9.21 -32.55 4.66
C LEU A 729 7.85 -32.09 5.21
N VAL A 730 7.37 -30.93 4.75
CA VAL A 730 6.10 -30.33 5.21
C VAL A 730 4.94 -31.25 4.89
N LEU A 731 4.89 -31.83 3.69
CA LEU A 731 3.86 -32.79 3.29
C LEU A 731 3.91 -34.07 4.12
N GLY A 732 5.11 -34.59 4.42
CA GLY A 732 5.27 -35.73 5.32
C GLY A 732 4.79 -35.42 6.74
N ALA A 733 5.17 -34.28 7.30
CA ALA A 733 4.73 -33.85 8.63
C ALA A 733 3.21 -33.65 8.69
N ALA A 734 2.64 -33.04 7.64
CA ALA A 734 1.21 -32.84 7.46
C ALA A 734 0.43 -34.16 7.43
N TYR A 735 0.94 -35.17 6.72
CA TYR A 735 0.34 -36.51 6.70
C TYR A 735 0.25 -37.12 8.10
N PHE A 736 1.36 -37.12 8.86
CA PHE A 736 1.37 -37.64 10.22
C PHE A 736 0.48 -36.86 11.19
N ALA A 737 0.36 -35.55 11.00
CA ALA A 737 -0.52 -34.72 11.83
C ALA A 737 -2.01 -35.02 11.63
N LYS A 738 -2.37 -35.57 10.46
CA LYS A 738 -3.74 -35.96 10.16
C LYS A 738 -4.07 -37.37 10.66
N GLU A 739 -3.12 -38.31 10.53
CA GLU A 739 -3.38 -39.73 10.79
C GLU A 739 -3.12 -40.16 12.25
N LEU A 740 -2.32 -39.40 13.00
CA LEU A 740 -1.86 -39.79 14.34
C LEU A 740 -2.42 -38.89 15.46
N ASP A 741 -2.62 -39.49 16.64
CA ASP A 741 -3.01 -38.77 17.86
C ASP A 741 -1.95 -37.78 18.34
N ARG A 742 -2.33 -36.79 19.17
CA ARG A 742 -1.47 -35.65 19.59
C ARG A 742 -0.07 -36.03 20.07
N VAL A 743 0.07 -37.14 20.81
CA VAL A 743 1.36 -37.63 21.34
C VAL A 743 2.17 -38.35 20.26
N GLN A 744 1.52 -39.25 19.51
CA GLN A 744 2.14 -40.01 18.42
C GLN A 744 2.58 -39.09 17.27
N MET A 745 1.82 -38.03 17.00
CA MET A 745 2.15 -36.96 16.05
C MET A 745 3.48 -36.29 16.39
N THR A 746 3.68 -35.88 17.65
CA THR A 746 4.94 -35.22 18.05
C THR A 746 6.13 -36.20 17.94
N LEU A 747 5.93 -37.48 18.25
CA LEU A 747 6.94 -38.52 18.06
C LEU A 747 7.27 -38.75 16.57
N ALA A 748 6.25 -38.82 15.72
CA ALA A 748 6.41 -38.99 14.27
C ALA A 748 7.09 -37.80 13.61
N TRP A 749 6.74 -36.56 14.00
CA TRP A 749 7.43 -35.35 13.55
C TRP A 749 8.91 -35.35 13.96
N THR A 750 9.20 -35.82 15.18
CA THR A 750 10.58 -35.96 15.66
C THR A 750 11.35 -36.99 14.84
N GLY A 751 10.76 -38.16 14.57
CA GLY A 751 11.38 -39.18 13.72
C GLY A 751 11.61 -38.72 12.28
N LEU A 752 10.65 -37.99 11.70
CA LEU A 752 10.77 -37.40 10.37
C LEU A 752 11.89 -36.34 10.32
N ALA A 753 11.96 -35.45 11.33
CA ALA A 753 13.02 -34.46 11.46
C ALA A 753 14.41 -35.11 11.56
N ILE A 754 14.55 -36.16 12.37
CA ILE A 754 15.79 -36.93 12.50
C ILE A 754 16.18 -37.59 11.18
N SER A 755 15.21 -38.14 10.43
CA SER A 755 15.46 -38.80 9.14
C SER A 755 15.99 -37.82 8.09
N PHE A 756 15.41 -36.61 8.01
CA PHE A 756 15.91 -35.55 7.14
C PHE A 756 17.29 -35.04 7.54
N LEU A 757 17.53 -34.88 8.85
CA LEU A 757 18.86 -34.51 9.38
C LEU A 757 19.91 -35.58 9.06
N ALA A 758 19.61 -36.85 9.31
CA ALA A 758 20.51 -37.96 9.01
C ALA A 758 20.82 -38.05 7.51
N GLY A 759 19.79 -38.03 6.66
CA GLY A 759 19.95 -38.04 5.20
C GLY A 759 20.77 -36.85 4.68
N GLY A 760 20.54 -35.65 5.22
CA GLY A 760 21.31 -34.46 4.89
C GLY A 760 22.77 -34.48 5.37
N ILE A 761 23.06 -35.16 6.48
CA ILE A 761 24.44 -35.38 6.96
C ILE A 761 25.14 -36.43 6.08
N THR A 762 24.49 -37.56 5.79
CA THR A 762 25.09 -38.64 5.00
C THR A 762 25.36 -38.25 3.56
N LEU A 763 24.48 -37.44 2.96
CA LEU A 763 24.60 -36.96 1.57
C LEU A 763 25.37 -35.64 1.46
N GLY A 764 25.68 -34.99 2.59
CA GLY A 764 26.31 -33.67 2.62
C GLY A 764 25.39 -32.52 2.16
N TRP A 765 24.10 -32.78 1.93
CA TRP A 765 23.14 -31.80 1.40
C TRP A 765 22.60 -30.91 2.51
N ARG A 766 22.89 -29.61 2.43
CA ARG A 766 22.39 -28.59 3.37
C ARG A 766 20.87 -28.46 3.31
N GLU A 767 20.29 -28.73 2.14
CA GLU A 767 18.87 -28.59 1.79
C GLU A 767 17.98 -29.57 2.54
N LEU A 768 18.51 -30.71 2.98
CA LEU A 768 17.80 -31.65 3.86
C LEU A 768 18.00 -31.34 5.35
N ARG A 769 19.18 -30.82 5.74
CA ARG A 769 19.52 -30.54 7.14
C ARG A 769 18.71 -29.39 7.72
N LEU A 770 18.65 -28.24 7.02
CA LEU A 770 17.97 -27.04 7.53
C LEU A 770 16.47 -27.25 7.80
N PRO A 771 15.69 -27.84 6.87
CA PRO A 771 14.27 -28.09 7.14
C PRO A 771 14.06 -29.07 8.29
N GLY A 772 14.90 -30.11 8.40
CA GLY A 772 14.87 -31.06 9.52
C GLY A 772 15.09 -30.38 10.87
N LEU A 773 16.08 -29.49 10.97
CA LEU A 773 16.31 -28.69 12.19
C LEU A 773 15.12 -27.77 12.50
N GLY A 774 14.52 -27.16 11.48
CA GLY A 774 13.32 -26.31 11.61
C GLY A 774 12.13 -27.07 12.20
N LEU A 775 11.85 -28.27 11.71
CA LEU A 775 10.77 -29.12 12.24
C LEU A 775 11.02 -29.55 13.68
N LEU A 776 12.28 -29.83 14.04
CA LEU A 776 12.66 -30.14 15.43
C LEU A 776 12.39 -28.95 16.37
N GLY A 777 12.76 -27.74 15.96
CA GLY A 777 12.47 -26.51 16.71
C GLY A 777 10.97 -26.25 16.88
N LEU A 778 10.16 -26.54 15.86
CA LEU A 778 8.70 -26.46 15.94
C LEU A 778 8.13 -27.44 16.98
N CYS A 779 8.66 -28.67 17.07
CA CYS A 779 8.25 -29.65 18.06
C CYS A 779 8.49 -29.13 19.49
N VAL A 780 9.64 -28.49 19.74
CA VAL A 780 9.95 -27.86 21.03
C VAL A 780 8.98 -26.71 21.33
N ALA A 781 8.73 -25.81 20.37
CA ALA A 781 7.81 -24.69 20.56
C ALA A 781 6.37 -25.13 20.86
N LYS A 782 5.87 -26.16 20.15
CA LYS A 782 4.56 -26.76 20.39
C LYS A 782 4.45 -27.27 21.83
N ALA A 783 5.47 -27.97 22.32
CA ALA A 783 5.50 -28.46 23.69
C ALA A 783 5.42 -27.31 24.72
N LEU A 784 6.04 -26.16 24.43
CA LEU A 784 6.00 -25.01 25.34
C LEU A 784 4.66 -24.31 25.39
N LEU A 785 4.07 -24.00 24.24
CA LEU A 785 2.88 -23.14 24.17
C LEU A 785 1.59 -23.90 24.50
N PHE A 786 1.50 -25.15 24.09
CA PHE A 786 0.26 -25.92 24.20
C PHE A 786 0.28 -26.89 25.37
N ASP A 787 1.41 -27.55 25.64
CA ASP A 787 1.45 -28.57 26.70
C ASP A 787 1.57 -27.95 28.10
N THR A 788 2.10 -26.72 28.23
CA THR A 788 2.17 -26.00 29.53
C THR A 788 0.93 -25.18 29.87
N ALA A 789 0.03 -24.93 28.91
CA ALA A 789 -1.13 -24.05 29.07
C ALA A 789 -2.17 -24.58 30.08
N ASN A 790 -2.19 -25.89 30.34
CA ASN A 790 -3.11 -26.51 31.30
C ASN A 790 -2.54 -26.59 32.72
N LEU A 791 -1.35 -26.04 32.97
CA LEU A 791 -0.76 -26.03 34.30
C LEU A 791 -1.38 -24.95 35.21
N PRO A 792 -1.54 -25.21 36.53
CA PRO A 792 -1.92 -24.20 37.53
C PRO A 792 -0.98 -22.98 37.48
N LEU A 793 -1.51 -21.78 37.77
CA LEU A 793 -0.77 -20.50 37.69
C LEU A 793 0.63 -20.52 38.36
N PRO A 794 0.83 -21.06 39.58
CA PRO A 794 2.17 -21.11 40.19
C PRO A 794 3.15 -21.99 39.41
N ASN A 795 2.69 -23.16 38.92
CA ASN A 795 3.52 -24.07 38.13
C ASN A 795 3.83 -23.47 36.76
N ARG A 796 2.89 -22.72 36.18
CA ARG A 796 3.08 -21.99 34.93
C ARG A 796 4.15 -20.91 35.06
N VAL A 797 4.09 -20.10 36.14
CA VAL A 797 5.11 -19.09 36.45
C VAL A 797 6.48 -19.75 36.64
N ALA A 798 6.56 -20.84 37.41
CA ALA A 798 7.82 -21.57 37.61
C ALA A 798 8.39 -22.12 36.30
N SER A 799 7.56 -22.74 35.44
CA SER A 799 7.98 -23.29 34.15
C SER A 799 8.50 -22.21 33.20
N PHE A 800 7.82 -21.06 33.08
CA PHE A 800 8.28 -19.97 32.22
C PHE A 800 9.58 -19.32 32.74
N VAL A 801 9.71 -19.11 34.05
CA VAL A 801 10.94 -18.57 34.64
C VAL A 801 12.11 -19.54 34.49
N ALA A 802 11.93 -20.82 34.83
CA ALA A 802 12.97 -21.84 34.74
C ALA A 802 13.44 -22.02 33.29
N LEU A 803 12.50 -22.14 32.35
CA LEU A 803 12.81 -22.28 30.94
C LEU A 803 13.48 -21.03 30.36
N GLY A 804 13.00 -19.83 30.70
CA GLY A 804 13.63 -18.58 30.28
C GLY A 804 15.09 -18.52 30.71
N VAL A 805 15.40 -18.94 31.94
CA VAL A 805 16.77 -19.06 32.45
C VAL A 805 17.56 -20.12 31.69
N VAL A 806 16.99 -21.30 31.44
CA VAL A 806 17.66 -22.40 30.70
C VAL A 806 17.99 -22.00 29.27
N LEU A 807 17.08 -21.33 28.56
CA LEU A 807 17.32 -20.88 27.18
C LEU A 807 18.40 -19.79 27.11
N ILE A 808 18.38 -18.84 28.05
CA ILE A 808 19.44 -17.83 28.16
C ILE A 808 20.79 -18.50 28.47
N PHE A 809 20.81 -19.50 29.35
CA PHE A 809 22.03 -20.23 29.70
C PHE A 809 22.56 -21.09 28.53
N ALA A 810 21.68 -21.80 27.83
CA ALA A 810 22.02 -22.56 26.62
C ALA A 810 22.58 -21.65 25.53
N SER A 811 22.09 -20.41 25.40
CA SER A 811 22.62 -19.41 24.47
C SER A 811 24.05 -19.04 24.82
N VAL A 812 24.35 -18.84 26.12
CA VAL A 812 25.70 -18.55 26.60
C VAL A 812 26.66 -19.72 26.36
N LEU A 813 26.20 -20.96 26.53
CA LEU A 813 27.00 -22.15 26.25
C LEU A 813 27.28 -22.34 24.75
N TYR A 814 26.27 -22.16 23.91
CA TYR A 814 26.41 -22.23 22.46
C TYR A 814 27.40 -21.19 21.94
N ASN A 815 27.34 -19.96 22.46
CA ASN A 815 28.27 -18.87 22.11
C ASN A 815 29.71 -19.16 22.53
N ARG A 816 29.90 -19.94 23.61
CA ARG A 816 31.23 -20.35 24.07
C ARG A 816 31.80 -21.51 23.25
N ALA A 817 30.96 -22.45 22.82
CA ALA A 817 31.37 -23.59 22.01
C ALA A 817 31.67 -23.19 20.55
N GLY A 818 30.90 -22.25 19.98
CA GLY A 818 31.16 -21.72 18.63
C GLY A 818 32.32 -20.72 18.54
N ALA A 819 32.98 -20.40 19.66
CA ALA A 819 34.19 -19.56 19.71
C ALA A 819 35.48 -20.39 19.78
N SER A 820 35.38 -21.73 19.86
CA SER A 820 36.51 -22.66 19.84
C SER A 820 36.75 -23.35 18.48
N GLU A 821 35.95 -23.02 17.46
CA GLU A 821 36.22 -23.26 16.02
C GLU A 821 36.57 -21.94 15.36
#